data_AF-A0A847DM62-F1
#
_entry.id   AF-A0A847DM62-F1
#
_cell.length_a   1.000
_cell.length_b   1.000
_cell.length_c   1.000
_cell.angle_alpha   90.00
_cell.angle_beta   90.00
_cell.angle_gamma   90.00
#
_symmetry.space_group_name_H-M   'P 1'
#
loop_
_entity.id
_entity.type
_entity.pdbx_description
1 polymer ?
#
loop_
_entity_poly.entity_id
_entity_poly.type
_entity_poly.pdbx_seq_one_letter_code
_entity_poly.pdbx_strand_id
1 'polypeptide(L)'
;MTKYTSLLVAAAFAITAAATAADTKTVLCDFESTVDYSGNAATWASPAIQDTVVLAKQAGISGNGIKVDYTYQGDSACTYAGFHSWDYPVATFATSVDMAEADGFSVWIKNETVSPFSVMFYVKDAAGEVMRIMYSGLLPTAHTDWTEVMIPLAQSPTDATGDFGHGLQTSIWKNSGRAIDLSKIAEFGITVYDREGVQTDGSFSFELDDFSFFVGTDNEQVIKKFDFATDSATDWSSFDGGVVSQGTGTMNLTTTLATWVPKGAEIELPETIDCSNLAYAKFDVEGDAIMAAVNPTLDLHLIDVNDKVMASLAYNVLKAADGGVSFAPTHTAGCQDLTYYGLSCWRFGTYSGDYNANKDFDATQVKKIRIGYEPQQVADPDVVGQEATIKIKSMTLAATAKIPVGPQPEGAKTIDCVWTDQPIAMDGTGSDAAWNKAAWSTAAFTQRGSTTEVPADFQGKFKTMWDETSMYFLLEFVTGATDGKHYGINNNANQLVSAYYDGTNFMNEFDIFVSPAGNTQGSSHYYQIMPYFETDATGHQPTASNNGFFFGAIDAAGSWANVTSANIEVKAKEDLGAQKVTFEVKVPYAGLNDATANGGVAQMSKPAVGDTWYGNVCHWANQFSGDTPNTVLAVWGQDPADLQAWGKAYPMGSFNFVYAAEVADWELF
;
A
#
# COMPACT_ATOMS: atom_id res chain seq x y z
N MET A 1 -45.11 50.02 13.93
CA MET A 1 -44.40 49.56 15.14
C MET A 1 -44.96 48.19 15.50
N THR A 2 -44.55 47.14 14.80
CA THR A 2 -43.40 46.23 14.98
C THR A 2 -43.99 44.87 15.37
N LYS A 3 -44.35 44.10 14.34
CA LYS A 3 -44.67 42.67 14.45
C LYS A 3 -43.36 41.93 14.62
N TYR A 4 -43.22 41.12 15.67
CA TYR A 4 -42.23 40.05 15.71
C TYR A 4 -43.00 38.72 15.57
N THR A 5 -42.95 38.18 14.36
CA THR A 5 -43.30 36.79 14.07
C THR A 5 -42.01 35.98 14.30
N SER A 6 -41.97 35.17 15.35
CA SER A 6 -40.88 34.22 15.59
C SER A 6 -41.04 33.05 14.62
N LEU A 7 -40.30 33.07 13.52
CA LEU A 7 -40.03 31.90 12.68
C LEU A 7 -39.10 30.97 13.49
N LEU A 8 -39.61 29.84 13.94
CA LEU A 8 -38.80 28.68 14.29
C LEU A 8 -38.44 27.99 12.96
N VAL A 9 -37.25 28.32 12.44
CA VAL A 9 -36.61 27.53 11.39
C VAL A 9 -36.03 26.31 12.07
N ALA A 10 -36.60 25.13 11.79
CA ALA A 10 -35.98 23.87 12.11
C ALA A 10 -34.61 23.81 11.41
N ALA A 11 -33.53 23.80 12.20
CA ALA A 11 -32.21 23.48 11.69
C ALA A 11 -32.21 22.01 11.29
N ALA A 12 -32.41 21.76 10.00
CA ALA A 12 -32.09 20.47 9.41
C ALA A 12 -30.57 20.28 9.59
N PHE A 13 -30.18 19.33 10.44
CA PHE A 13 -28.85 18.73 10.38
C PHE A 13 -28.75 18.03 9.02
N ALA A 14 -28.30 18.76 8.01
CA ALA A 14 -27.75 18.16 6.81
C ALA A 14 -26.44 17.51 7.23
N ILE A 15 -26.46 16.20 7.42
CA ILE A 15 -25.26 15.37 7.24
C ILE A 15 -24.88 15.62 5.78
N THR A 16 -24.00 16.60 5.57
CA THR A 16 -23.27 16.70 4.32
C THR A 16 -22.35 15.50 4.34
N ALA A 17 -22.77 14.41 3.68
CA ALA A 17 -21.81 13.47 3.15
C ALA A 17 -20.79 14.35 2.42
N ALA A 18 -19.55 14.40 2.91
CA ALA A 18 -18.47 15.05 2.19
C ALA A 18 -18.51 14.42 0.80
N ALA A 19 -18.88 15.21 -0.21
CA ALA A 19 -18.68 14.81 -1.57
C ALA A 19 -17.17 14.62 -1.67
N THR A 20 -16.72 13.36 -1.71
CA THR A 20 -15.35 12.99 -2.06
C THR A 20 -15.01 13.84 -3.27
N ALA A 21 -14.00 14.71 -3.15
CA ALA A 21 -13.59 15.57 -4.25
C ALA A 21 -13.43 14.66 -5.48
N ALA A 22 -14.14 14.95 -6.56
CA ALA A 22 -14.04 14.11 -7.74
C ALA A 22 -12.59 14.18 -8.22
N ASP A 23 -11.90 13.04 -8.22
CA ASP A 23 -10.53 12.92 -8.70
C ASP A 23 -10.42 13.57 -10.08
N THR A 24 -9.70 14.69 -10.18
CA THR A 24 -9.46 15.31 -11.47
C THR A 24 -8.28 14.60 -12.12
N LYS A 25 -8.58 13.68 -13.04
CA LYS A 25 -7.60 13.05 -13.92
C LYS A 25 -7.34 13.94 -15.14
N THR A 26 -6.07 14.18 -15.43
CA THR A 26 -5.62 14.85 -16.65
C THR A 26 -4.85 13.86 -17.49
N VAL A 27 -5.35 13.57 -18.69
CA VAL A 27 -4.67 12.70 -19.65
C VAL A 27 -3.41 13.40 -20.13
N LEU A 28 -2.25 12.82 -19.83
CA LEU A 28 -0.93 13.29 -20.29
C LEU A 28 -0.64 12.77 -21.70
N CYS A 29 -1.04 11.53 -22.00
CA CYS A 29 -0.90 10.92 -23.30
C CYS A 29 -2.04 9.94 -23.56
N ASP A 30 -2.84 10.23 -24.59
CA ASP A 30 -3.91 9.38 -25.14
C ASP A 30 -3.40 8.42 -26.24
N PHE A 31 -2.09 8.43 -26.49
CA PHE A 31 -1.42 7.68 -27.55
C PHE A 31 -1.90 7.91 -29.00
N GLU A 32 -2.85 8.81 -29.27
CA GLU A 32 -3.42 9.04 -30.61
C GLU A 32 -2.37 9.54 -31.62
N SER A 33 -1.39 10.29 -31.12
CA SER A 33 -0.33 10.90 -31.92
C SER A 33 0.90 9.99 -32.11
N THR A 34 0.93 8.82 -31.46
CA THR A 34 2.07 7.89 -31.55
C THR A 34 2.28 7.42 -32.99
N VAL A 35 3.52 7.37 -33.48
CA VAL A 35 3.81 6.88 -34.83
C VAL A 35 4.22 5.40 -34.75
N ASP A 36 3.71 4.57 -35.66
CA ASP A 36 4.13 3.17 -35.75
C ASP A 36 5.66 3.08 -35.80
N TYR A 37 6.22 2.20 -34.97
CA TYR A 37 7.66 2.02 -34.83
C TYR A 37 8.03 0.56 -34.99
N SER A 38 9.17 0.29 -35.63
CA SER A 38 9.79 -1.03 -35.67
C SER A 38 11.31 -0.87 -35.63
N GLY A 39 11.96 -1.55 -34.69
CA GLY A 39 13.41 -1.44 -34.51
C GLY A 39 14.00 -2.45 -33.54
N ASN A 40 15.32 -2.36 -33.35
CA ASN A 40 16.03 -3.17 -32.37
C ASN A 40 15.85 -2.58 -30.97
N ALA A 41 15.54 -3.43 -29.99
CA ALA A 41 15.12 -3.00 -28.66
C ALA A 41 16.29 -2.95 -27.66
N ALA A 42 17.13 -3.99 -27.58
CA ALA A 42 18.34 -4.03 -26.76
C ALA A 42 19.59 -4.20 -27.64
N THR A 43 20.66 -3.44 -27.37
CA THR A 43 21.95 -3.54 -28.11
C THR A 43 23.17 -3.69 -27.20
N TRP A 44 22.95 -3.82 -25.89
CA TRP A 44 24.00 -3.67 -24.87
C TRP A 44 24.75 -4.98 -24.52
N ALA A 45 24.37 -6.11 -25.11
CA ALA A 45 25.01 -7.41 -24.83
C ALA A 45 26.17 -7.73 -25.80
N SER A 46 27.04 -8.67 -25.40
CA SER A 46 28.10 -9.24 -26.24
C SER A 46 28.03 -10.79 -26.21
N PRO A 47 27.71 -11.46 -27.34
CA PRO A 47 27.29 -10.87 -28.62
C PRO A 47 26.00 -10.05 -28.47
N ALA A 48 25.77 -9.10 -29.38
CA ALA A 48 24.58 -8.25 -29.33
C ALA A 48 23.32 -9.10 -29.40
N ILE A 49 22.54 -9.08 -28.32
CA ILE A 49 21.14 -9.50 -28.33
C ILE A 49 20.42 -8.69 -29.41
N GLN A 50 19.56 -9.36 -30.17
CA GLN A 50 18.67 -8.72 -31.13
C GLN A 50 17.23 -8.87 -30.67
N ASP A 51 16.84 -8.02 -29.73
CA ASP A 51 15.42 -7.85 -29.45
C ASP A 51 14.81 -6.99 -30.54
N THR A 52 13.56 -7.25 -30.89
CA THR A 52 12.79 -6.42 -31.82
C THR A 52 11.51 -5.98 -31.14
N VAL A 53 11.13 -4.73 -31.37
CA VAL A 53 9.88 -4.18 -30.86
C VAL A 53 9.11 -3.53 -31.99
N VAL A 54 7.80 -3.74 -31.99
CA VAL A 54 6.85 -3.13 -32.90
C VAL A 54 5.79 -2.39 -32.10
N LEU A 55 5.59 -1.11 -32.42
CA LEU A 55 4.51 -0.30 -31.88
C LEU A 55 3.53 -0.06 -33.01
N ALA A 56 2.27 -0.38 -32.77
CA ALA A 56 1.20 -0.14 -33.72
C ALA A 56 0.04 0.54 -33.02
N LYS A 57 -0.59 1.50 -33.70
CA LYS A 57 -1.89 2.03 -33.25
C LYS A 57 -2.94 0.93 -33.22
N GLN A 58 -3.83 1.02 -32.24
CA GLN A 58 -4.99 0.15 -32.13
C GLN A 58 -6.16 0.87 -31.45
N ALA A 59 -7.32 0.22 -31.38
CA ALA A 59 -8.45 0.76 -30.62
C ALA A 59 -8.15 0.74 -29.12
N GLY A 60 -8.30 1.88 -28.46
CA GLY A 60 -8.19 2.06 -27.03
C GLY A 60 -9.54 1.99 -26.30
N ILE A 61 -9.56 2.34 -25.02
CA ILE A 61 -10.77 2.50 -24.22
C ILE A 61 -11.53 3.79 -24.59
N SER A 62 -10.81 4.88 -24.86
CA SER A 62 -11.41 6.20 -25.14
C SER A 62 -10.97 6.80 -26.49
N GLY A 63 -10.26 6.03 -27.32
CA GLY A 63 -9.74 6.52 -28.60
C GLY A 63 -8.82 5.51 -29.26
N ASN A 64 -7.60 5.92 -29.58
CA ASN A 64 -6.55 5.02 -30.07
C ASN A 64 -5.55 4.72 -28.97
N GLY A 65 -5.40 3.45 -28.61
CA GLY A 65 -4.27 3.00 -27.78
C GLY A 65 -3.05 2.64 -28.62
N ILE A 66 -2.00 2.19 -27.97
CA ILE A 66 -0.85 1.54 -28.61
C ILE A 66 -0.79 0.08 -28.25
N LYS A 67 -0.44 -0.75 -29.24
CA LYS A 67 -0.02 -2.12 -29.04
C LYS A 67 1.49 -2.19 -29.15
N VAL A 68 2.14 -2.83 -28.18
CA VAL A 68 3.56 -3.11 -28.15
C VAL A 68 3.75 -4.61 -28.30
N ASP A 69 4.33 -5.03 -29.43
CA ASP A 69 4.76 -6.41 -29.65
C ASP A 69 6.28 -6.46 -29.45
N TYR A 70 6.74 -7.17 -28.41
CA TYR A 70 8.15 -7.28 -28.05
C TYR A 70 8.64 -8.71 -28.23
N THR A 71 9.69 -8.90 -29.02
CA THR A 71 10.36 -10.20 -29.22
C THR A 71 11.78 -10.10 -28.69
N TYR A 72 12.18 -11.07 -27.88
CA TYR A 72 13.46 -11.07 -27.19
C TYR A 72 14.21 -12.40 -27.37
N GLN A 73 15.53 -12.33 -27.27
CA GLN A 73 16.39 -13.53 -27.25
C GLN A 73 16.68 -13.94 -25.82
N GLY A 74 16.86 -15.23 -25.53
CA GLY A 74 17.23 -15.68 -24.20
C GLY A 74 18.70 -15.39 -23.87
N ASP A 75 18.97 -15.15 -22.59
CA ASP A 75 20.29 -15.00 -21.97
C ASP A 75 21.25 -16.15 -22.26
N SER A 76 20.73 -17.34 -22.60
CA SER A 76 21.56 -18.49 -23.00
C SER A 76 22.43 -18.21 -24.23
N ALA A 77 22.09 -17.18 -25.03
CA ALA A 77 22.92 -16.69 -26.13
C ALA A 77 24.05 -15.73 -25.69
N CYS A 78 24.03 -15.25 -24.44
CA CYS A 78 24.93 -14.22 -23.91
C CYS A 78 25.98 -14.82 -22.97
N THR A 79 27.22 -14.34 -23.09
CA THR A 79 28.33 -14.82 -22.22
C THR A 79 28.31 -14.17 -20.83
N TYR A 80 27.56 -13.08 -20.68
CA TYR A 80 27.28 -12.35 -19.44
C TYR A 80 25.77 -12.09 -19.40
N ALA A 81 25.13 -12.18 -18.23
CA ALA A 81 23.69 -11.92 -18.07
C ALA A 81 23.26 -10.72 -18.92
N GLY A 82 22.46 -10.97 -19.95
CA GLY A 82 21.94 -9.93 -20.81
C GLY A 82 21.04 -9.03 -19.99
N PHE A 83 21.09 -7.73 -20.24
CA PHE A 83 20.06 -6.83 -19.77
C PHE A 83 19.30 -6.33 -20.99
N HIS A 84 18.10 -6.85 -21.16
CA HIS A 84 17.15 -6.38 -22.14
C HIS A 84 16.57 -5.06 -21.63
N SER A 85 16.71 -4.01 -22.42
CA SER A 85 16.13 -2.72 -22.12
C SER A 85 15.91 -1.94 -23.40
N TRP A 86 14.70 -1.41 -23.56
CA TRP A 86 14.30 -0.59 -24.69
C TRP A 86 13.55 0.63 -24.17
N ASP A 87 13.97 1.83 -24.61
CA ASP A 87 13.35 3.10 -24.27
C ASP A 87 12.71 3.72 -25.53
N TYR A 88 11.51 4.28 -25.38
CA TYR A 88 10.83 5.00 -26.47
C TYR A 88 10.12 6.26 -25.97
N PRO A 89 10.49 7.45 -26.49
CA PRO A 89 9.74 8.67 -26.22
C PRO A 89 8.42 8.61 -26.97
N VAL A 90 7.32 8.52 -26.24
CA VAL A 90 5.97 8.41 -26.81
C VAL A 90 5.46 9.79 -27.21
N ALA A 91 5.66 10.79 -26.36
CA ALA A 91 5.19 12.15 -26.59
C ALA A 91 6.25 13.18 -26.22
N THR A 92 6.39 14.21 -27.05
CA THR A 92 7.15 15.44 -26.75
C THR A 92 6.18 16.61 -26.82
N PHE A 93 6.12 17.40 -25.75
CA PHE A 93 5.17 18.48 -25.63
C PHE A 93 5.77 19.78 -26.18
N ALA A 94 5.05 20.43 -27.10
CA ALA A 94 5.47 21.73 -27.64
C ALA A 94 5.46 22.84 -26.58
N THR A 95 4.64 22.67 -25.54
CA THR A 95 4.62 23.48 -24.33
C THR A 95 4.66 22.51 -23.16
N SER A 96 5.54 22.76 -22.19
CA SER A 96 5.65 21.88 -21.03
C SER A 96 4.32 21.75 -20.29
N VAL A 97 4.06 20.55 -19.78
CA VAL A 97 2.91 20.21 -18.95
C VAL A 97 3.27 20.49 -17.49
N ASP A 98 2.37 21.21 -16.80
CA ASP A 98 2.49 21.46 -15.37
C ASP A 98 1.84 20.31 -14.60
N MET A 99 2.67 19.56 -13.89
CA MET A 99 2.31 18.44 -13.03
C MET A 99 2.69 18.70 -11.58
N ALA A 100 2.88 19.97 -11.20
CA ALA A 100 3.30 20.35 -9.86
C ALA A 100 2.44 19.71 -8.77
N GLU A 101 1.12 19.66 -8.97
CA GLU A 101 0.13 19.15 -8.02
C GLU A 101 -0.24 17.67 -8.22
N ALA A 102 0.51 16.91 -9.03
CA ALA A 102 0.21 15.50 -9.23
C ALA A 102 0.40 14.70 -7.92
N ASP A 103 -0.56 13.85 -7.56
CA ASP A 103 -0.46 12.88 -6.46
C ASP A 103 -0.01 11.50 -6.95
N GLY A 104 -0.11 11.27 -8.27
CA GLY A 104 0.23 10.00 -8.91
C GLY A 104 -0.24 9.95 -10.35
N PHE A 105 -0.18 8.75 -10.91
CA PHE A 105 -0.43 8.46 -12.32
C PHE A 105 -1.42 7.32 -12.48
N SER A 106 -2.12 7.28 -13.59
CA SER A 106 -2.85 6.10 -14.01
C SER A 106 -2.56 5.74 -15.45
N VAL A 107 -2.72 4.47 -15.77
CA VAL A 107 -2.59 3.98 -17.14
C VAL A 107 -3.58 2.85 -17.35
N TRP A 108 -4.22 2.82 -18.50
CA TRP A 108 -5.00 1.67 -18.91
C TRP A 108 -4.08 0.67 -19.59
N ILE A 109 -4.14 -0.59 -19.14
CA ILE A 109 -3.38 -1.69 -19.73
C ILE A 109 -4.28 -2.85 -20.07
N LYS A 110 -3.89 -3.57 -21.12
CA LYS A 110 -4.35 -4.93 -21.42
C LYS A 110 -3.18 -5.81 -21.89
N ASN A 111 -3.10 -7.03 -21.40
CA ASN A 111 -2.13 -8.05 -21.83
C ASN A 111 -2.69 -9.45 -21.54
N GLU A 112 -2.77 -10.29 -22.57
CA GLU A 112 -3.31 -11.65 -22.42
C GLU A 112 -2.29 -12.63 -21.82
N THR A 113 -1.00 -12.37 -22.00
CA THR A 113 0.08 -13.23 -21.50
C THR A 113 0.91 -12.51 -20.45
N VAL A 114 1.18 -13.20 -19.35
CA VAL A 114 2.19 -12.77 -18.37
C VAL A 114 3.57 -12.74 -19.03
N SER A 115 4.38 -11.75 -18.67
CA SER A 115 5.73 -11.56 -19.20
C SER A 115 6.77 -11.56 -18.07
N PRO A 116 7.99 -12.08 -18.29
CA PRO A 116 9.12 -11.90 -17.36
C PRO A 116 9.70 -10.47 -17.39
N PHE A 117 9.13 -9.59 -18.21
CA PHE A 117 9.52 -8.18 -18.31
C PHE A 117 8.68 -7.30 -17.39
N SER A 118 9.13 -6.06 -17.23
CA SER A 118 8.38 -4.96 -16.62
C SER A 118 8.28 -3.79 -17.58
N VAL A 119 7.22 -3.00 -17.42
CA VAL A 119 7.09 -1.67 -18.04
C VAL A 119 7.43 -0.62 -16.99
N MET A 120 8.23 0.34 -17.40
CA MET A 120 8.47 1.57 -16.68
C MET A 120 8.06 2.72 -17.58
N PHE A 121 7.33 3.66 -17.02
CA PHE A 121 7.05 4.94 -17.66
C PHE A 121 8.11 5.95 -17.24
N TYR A 122 8.34 6.97 -18.05
CA TYR A 122 9.14 8.09 -17.62
C TYR A 122 8.56 9.40 -18.11
N VAL A 123 8.82 10.44 -17.35
CA VAL A 123 8.65 11.83 -17.77
C VAL A 123 9.99 12.53 -17.71
N LYS A 124 10.20 13.50 -18.59
CA LYS A 124 11.42 14.29 -18.66
C LYS A 124 11.04 15.77 -18.66
N ASP A 125 11.69 16.57 -17.82
CA ASP A 125 11.46 18.01 -17.78
C ASP A 125 12.16 18.76 -18.91
N ALA A 126 11.90 20.06 -19.01
CA ALA A 126 12.53 20.94 -20.00
C ALA A 126 14.06 21.05 -19.86
N ALA A 127 14.63 20.69 -18.70
CA ALA A 127 16.07 20.64 -18.47
C ALA A 127 16.70 19.29 -18.87
N GLY A 128 15.87 18.30 -19.22
CA GLY A 128 16.30 16.97 -19.61
C GLY A 128 16.49 16.01 -18.44
N GLU A 129 16.12 16.40 -17.23
CA GLU A 129 16.13 15.52 -16.07
C GLU A 129 14.92 14.57 -16.13
N VAL A 130 15.12 13.31 -15.73
CA VAL A 130 14.16 12.22 -15.99
C VAL A 130 13.65 11.64 -14.68
N MET A 131 12.33 11.57 -14.56
CA MET A 131 11.62 10.86 -13.50
C MET A 131 11.02 9.57 -14.05
N ARG A 132 11.14 8.49 -13.29
CA ARG A 132 10.74 7.14 -13.69
C ARG A 132 9.62 6.63 -12.82
N ILE A 133 8.53 6.25 -13.45
CA ILE A 133 7.30 5.80 -12.85
C ILE A 133 7.20 4.31 -13.13
N MET A 134 7.54 3.50 -12.14
CA MET A 134 7.60 2.05 -12.28
C MET A 134 6.29 1.43 -11.83
N TYR A 135 5.94 0.26 -12.37
CA TYR A 135 5.00 -0.66 -11.73
C TYR A 135 5.39 -2.07 -12.16
N SER A 136 6.17 -2.77 -11.33
CA SER A 136 6.72 -4.10 -11.65
C SER A 136 5.66 -5.16 -11.94
N GLY A 137 4.44 -4.98 -11.41
CA GLY A 137 3.34 -5.92 -11.56
C GLY A 137 2.57 -5.84 -12.88
N LEU A 138 2.87 -4.87 -13.74
CA LEU A 138 2.03 -4.52 -14.90
C LEU A 138 1.96 -5.65 -15.93
N LEU A 139 3.10 -6.27 -16.25
CA LEU A 139 3.19 -7.35 -17.24
C LEU A 139 3.24 -8.77 -16.63
N PRO A 140 3.74 -8.98 -15.40
CA PRO A 140 3.65 -10.29 -14.76
C PRO A 140 2.22 -10.72 -14.38
N THR A 141 1.25 -9.81 -14.45
CA THR A 141 -0.18 -10.09 -14.29
C THR A 141 -0.86 -10.05 -15.65
N ALA A 142 -1.77 -10.98 -15.93
CA ALA A 142 -2.57 -10.92 -17.14
C ALA A 142 -3.78 -9.99 -16.93
N HIS A 143 -3.95 -9.04 -17.84
CA HIS A 143 -5.08 -8.13 -17.93
C HIS A 143 -5.84 -8.45 -19.23
N THR A 144 -6.79 -9.40 -19.18
CA THR A 144 -7.51 -9.85 -20.39
C THR A 144 -8.46 -8.79 -20.95
N ASP A 145 -8.89 -7.86 -20.10
CA ASP A 145 -9.66 -6.67 -20.44
C ASP A 145 -8.90 -5.41 -20.02
N TRP A 146 -9.30 -4.26 -20.57
CA TRP A 146 -8.77 -2.96 -20.19
C TRP A 146 -8.91 -2.76 -18.68
N THR A 147 -7.77 -2.64 -18.01
CA THR A 147 -7.67 -2.44 -16.57
C THR A 147 -6.94 -1.14 -16.32
N GLU A 148 -7.54 -0.24 -15.55
CA GLU A 148 -6.82 0.94 -15.07
C GLU A 148 -5.91 0.56 -13.91
N VAL A 149 -4.63 0.89 -14.04
CA VAL A 149 -3.64 0.73 -12.97
C VAL A 149 -3.29 2.10 -12.45
N MET A 150 -3.47 2.29 -11.14
CA MET A 150 -3.08 3.49 -10.41
C MET A 150 -1.67 3.32 -9.85
N ILE A 151 -0.82 4.32 -10.05
CA ILE A 151 0.58 4.34 -9.64
C ILE A 151 0.79 5.60 -8.78
N PRO A 152 0.86 5.49 -7.45
CA PRO A 152 1.06 6.65 -6.59
C PRO A 152 2.43 7.30 -6.86
N LEU A 153 2.53 8.62 -6.65
CA LEU A 153 3.77 9.36 -6.91
C LEU A 153 4.93 8.84 -6.04
N ALA A 154 4.69 8.38 -4.82
CA ALA A 154 5.69 7.61 -4.06
C ALA A 154 4.99 6.60 -3.15
N GLN A 155 5.70 5.54 -2.79
CA GLN A 155 5.22 4.51 -1.87
C GLN A 155 6.09 4.49 -0.60
N SER A 156 5.45 4.38 0.57
CA SER A 156 6.14 4.33 1.87
C SER A 156 7.02 3.09 1.92
N PRO A 157 8.23 3.16 2.52
CA PRO A 157 9.10 2.01 2.69
C PRO A 157 8.45 0.82 3.43
N THR A 158 7.48 1.10 4.31
CA THR A 158 6.76 0.08 5.07
C THR A 158 5.82 -0.77 4.22
N ASP A 159 5.37 -0.23 3.07
CA ASP A 159 4.41 -0.89 2.18
C ASP A 159 5.10 -1.70 1.08
N ALA A 160 6.44 -1.75 1.08
CA ALA A 160 7.28 -2.37 0.05
C ALA A 160 7.40 -3.91 0.15
N THR A 161 6.55 -4.57 0.93
CA THR A 161 6.70 -5.99 1.30
C THR A 161 6.03 -6.99 0.35
N GLY A 162 5.74 -6.63 -0.91
CA GLY A 162 5.09 -7.51 -1.88
C GLY A 162 5.63 -7.44 -3.31
N ASP A 163 5.25 -8.44 -4.14
CA ASP A 163 5.54 -8.52 -5.59
C ASP A 163 4.89 -7.40 -6.43
N PHE A 164 3.99 -6.63 -5.82
CA PHE A 164 3.22 -5.56 -6.43
C PHE A 164 3.41 -4.24 -5.68
N GLY A 165 3.60 -3.16 -6.43
CA GLY A 165 3.66 -1.80 -5.89
C GLY A 165 5.10 -1.32 -5.77
N HIS A 166 5.59 -0.73 -6.85
CA HIS A 166 6.69 0.20 -6.73
C HIS A 166 6.16 1.53 -7.27
N GLY A 167 6.09 2.57 -6.43
CA GLY A 167 6.00 3.95 -6.91
C GLY A 167 7.29 4.36 -7.63
N LEU A 168 7.65 5.65 -7.60
CA LEU A 168 8.93 6.13 -8.15
C LEU A 168 10.13 5.33 -7.58
N GLN A 169 10.74 4.47 -8.41
CA GLN A 169 11.97 3.78 -8.06
C GLN A 169 13.19 4.63 -8.43
N THR A 170 13.96 4.98 -7.42
CA THR A 170 15.17 5.80 -7.55
C THR A 170 16.42 4.99 -7.95
N SER A 171 16.36 3.66 -7.84
CA SER A 171 17.51 2.76 -7.97
C SER A 171 17.70 2.11 -9.36
N ILE A 172 16.81 2.32 -10.32
CA ILE A 172 16.90 1.69 -11.66
C ILE A 172 17.10 2.77 -12.76
N TRP A 173 18.05 2.54 -13.67
CA TRP A 173 19.02 3.46 -14.32
C TRP A 173 18.65 4.31 -15.54
N LYS A 174 18.99 5.63 -15.57
CA LYS A 174 19.73 6.30 -16.68
C LYS A 174 20.31 7.68 -16.30
N ASN A 175 19.79 8.36 -15.26
CA ASN A 175 20.31 9.65 -14.75
C ASN A 175 20.14 9.83 -13.20
N SER A 176 20.57 8.83 -12.40
CA SER A 176 20.85 8.98 -10.95
C SER A 176 19.75 9.57 -10.04
N GLY A 177 18.46 9.38 -10.32
CA GLY A 177 17.39 9.76 -9.38
C GLY A 177 17.40 11.24 -8.96
N ARG A 178 17.76 12.13 -9.88
CA ARG A 178 17.80 13.57 -9.64
C ARG A 178 16.38 14.13 -9.50
N ALA A 179 16.26 15.19 -8.73
CA ALA A 179 15.04 15.98 -8.69
C ALA A 179 14.68 16.47 -10.09
N ILE A 180 13.41 16.28 -10.47
CA ILE A 180 12.80 16.78 -11.70
C ILE A 180 11.96 18.03 -11.38
N ASP A 181 11.83 18.96 -12.32
CA ASP A 181 10.84 20.04 -12.24
C ASP A 181 9.47 19.57 -12.77
N LEU A 182 8.58 19.16 -11.86
CA LEU A 182 7.24 18.69 -12.20
C LEU A 182 6.38 19.77 -12.87
N SER A 183 6.72 21.06 -12.72
CA SER A 183 5.97 22.13 -13.38
C SER A 183 6.32 22.31 -14.86
N LYS A 184 7.37 21.60 -15.34
CA LYS A 184 7.91 21.79 -16.70
C LYS A 184 8.15 20.48 -17.46
N ILE A 185 7.23 19.54 -17.38
CA ILE A 185 7.35 18.25 -18.09
C ILE A 185 7.29 18.45 -19.60
N ALA A 186 8.35 18.07 -20.31
CA ALA A 186 8.52 18.29 -21.75
C ALA A 186 8.38 17.00 -22.58
N GLU A 187 8.54 15.83 -21.98
CA GLU A 187 8.46 14.54 -22.68
C GLU A 187 7.92 13.44 -21.77
N PHE A 188 7.18 12.51 -22.36
CA PHE A 188 6.71 11.26 -21.76
C PHE A 188 7.16 10.07 -22.62
N GLY A 189 7.53 8.97 -21.99
CA GLY A 189 7.88 7.75 -22.70
C GLY A 189 7.74 6.49 -21.88
N ILE A 190 8.03 5.37 -22.54
CA ILE A 190 7.95 4.02 -22.00
C ILE A 190 9.30 3.32 -22.11
N THR A 191 9.56 2.43 -21.18
CA THR A 191 10.70 1.54 -21.15
C THR A 191 10.21 0.13 -20.87
N VAL A 192 10.72 -0.84 -21.63
CA VAL A 192 10.55 -2.27 -21.38
C VAL A 192 11.90 -2.81 -20.92
N TYR A 193 11.93 -3.58 -19.84
CA TYR A 193 13.16 -4.17 -19.31
C TYR A 193 12.91 -5.48 -18.55
N ASP A 194 13.97 -6.24 -18.32
CA ASP A 194 13.89 -7.51 -17.58
C ASP A 194 13.55 -7.30 -16.12
N ARG A 195 12.55 -8.05 -15.63
CA ARG A 195 12.37 -8.21 -14.18
C ARG A 195 13.36 -9.24 -13.63
N GLU A 196 13.58 -10.31 -14.39
CA GLU A 196 14.44 -11.44 -14.05
C GLU A 196 15.21 -11.89 -15.29
N GLY A 197 16.34 -12.59 -15.11
CA GLY A 197 17.16 -13.06 -16.24
C GLY A 197 16.38 -14.04 -17.12
N VAL A 198 16.19 -13.69 -18.39
CA VAL A 198 15.29 -14.41 -19.29
C VAL A 198 16.08 -15.47 -20.07
N GLN A 199 15.93 -16.75 -19.75
CA GLN A 199 16.85 -17.79 -20.26
C GLN A 199 16.57 -18.27 -21.68
N THR A 200 15.34 -18.10 -22.17
CA THR A 200 14.86 -18.64 -23.45
C THR A 200 14.27 -17.54 -24.31
N ASP A 201 14.47 -17.61 -25.62
CA ASP A 201 13.82 -16.72 -26.59
C ASP A 201 12.30 -16.71 -26.39
N GLY A 202 11.68 -15.56 -26.63
CA GLY A 202 10.24 -15.42 -26.50
C GLY A 202 9.69 -14.14 -27.09
N SER A 203 8.40 -13.98 -26.94
CA SER A 203 7.70 -12.75 -27.32
C SER A 203 6.51 -12.53 -26.40
N PHE A 204 6.15 -11.27 -26.20
CA PHE A 204 4.92 -10.89 -25.51
C PHE A 204 4.33 -9.63 -26.15
N SER A 205 3.06 -9.42 -25.88
CA SER A 205 2.34 -8.24 -26.34
C SER A 205 1.59 -7.61 -25.18
N PHE A 206 1.53 -6.29 -25.18
CA PHE A 206 0.66 -5.53 -24.28
C PHE A 206 0.14 -4.28 -24.98
N GLU A 207 -0.91 -3.74 -24.42
CA GLU A 207 -1.69 -2.64 -24.94
C GLU A 207 -1.75 -1.56 -23.87
N LEU A 208 -1.52 -0.29 -24.25
CA LEU A 208 -1.61 0.86 -23.35
C LEU A 208 -2.59 1.88 -23.90
N ASP A 209 -3.30 2.54 -22.98
CA ASP A 209 -4.14 3.71 -23.28
C ASP A 209 -4.17 4.70 -22.11
N ASP A 210 -4.52 5.96 -22.40
CA ASP A 210 -4.77 7.05 -21.45
C ASP A 210 -3.80 7.11 -20.25
N PHE A 211 -2.52 7.38 -20.52
CA PHE A 211 -1.58 7.69 -19.44
C PHE A 211 -1.93 9.06 -18.84
N SER A 212 -2.37 9.07 -17.58
CA SER A 212 -2.93 10.23 -16.90
C SER A 212 -2.16 10.53 -15.63
N PHE A 213 -2.24 11.78 -15.15
CA PHE A 213 -1.92 12.12 -13.77
C PHE A 213 -3.18 12.60 -13.05
N PHE A 214 -3.21 12.44 -11.73
CA PHE A 214 -4.36 12.83 -10.91
C PHE A 214 -3.93 13.73 -9.75
N VAL A 215 -4.89 14.54 -9.28
CA VAL A 215 -4.72 15.54 -8.21
C VAL A 215 -5.90 15.42 -7.23
N GLY A 216 -5.63 15.62 -5.95
CA GLY A 216 -6.64 15.74 -4.89
C GLY A 216 -7.21 14.43 -4.37
N THR A 217 -6.48 13.33 -4.54
CA THR A 217 -7.02 11.96 -4.41
C THR A 217 -6.99 11.37 -3.00
N ASP A 218 -6.83 12.21 -1.95
CA ASP A 218 -6.46 11.79 -0.58
C ASP A 218 -5.24 10.85 -0.53
N ASN A 219 -4.49 10.71 -1.65
CA ASN A 219 -3.36 9.78 -1.80
C ASN A 219 -2.04 10.32 -1.20
N GLU A 220 -2.05 11.56 -0.72
CA GLU A 220 -0.97 12.19 0.01
C GLU A 220 -1.37 12.35 1.49
N GLN A 221 -0.68 11.66 2.40
CA GLN A 221 -0.79 11.96 3.82
C GLN A 221 0.29 12.98 4.19
N VAL A 222 -0.08 14.26 4.18
CA VAL A 222 0.83 15.35 4.57
C VAL A 222 1.25 15.18 6.03
N ILE A 223 2.55 14.92 6.26
CA ILE A 223 3.16 14.88 7.59
C ILE A 223 3.38 16.31 8.08
N LYS A 224 3.98 17.14 7.22
CA LYS A 224 4.26 18.54 7.52
C LYS A 224 4.31 19.36 6.24
N LYS A 225 3.62 20.49 6.23
CA LYS A 225 3.68 21.48 5.15
C LYS A 225 4.11 22.84 5.72
N PHE A 226 4.90 23.55 4.93
CA PHE A 226 5.17 24.96 5.08
C PHE A 226 4.75 25.64 3.78
N ASP A 227 3.81 26.58 3.88
CA ASP A 227 3.33 27.39 2.77
C ASP A 227 3.57 28.86 3.12
N PHE A 228 4.65 29.44 2.58
CA PHE A 228 5.09 30.80 2.90
C PHE A 228 4.21 31.90 2.28
N ALA A 229 3.12 31.55 1.60
CA ALA A 229 1.98 32.44 1.38
C ALA A 229 1.22 32.75 2.67
N THR A 230 1.26 31.83 3.64
CA THR A 230 0.51 31.91 4.90
C THR A 230 1.40 31.83 6.14
N ASP A 231 2.47 31.04 6.08
CA ASP A 231 3.43 30.82 7.16
C ASP A 231 4.48 31.94 7.20
N SER A 232 4.98 32.23 8.40
CA SER A 232 5.99 33.26 8.60
C SER A 232 7.40 32.72 8.44
N ALA A 233 8.18 33.32 7.55
CA ALA A 233 9.62 33.11 7.45
C ALA A 233 10.38 33.59 8.71
N THR A 234 9.77 34.42 9.57
CA THR A 234 10.43 34.92 10.80
C THR A 234 10.65 33.84 11.85
N ASP A 235 9.93 32.73 11.75
CA ASP A 235 10.06 31.60 12.69
C ASP A 235 11.29 30.74 12.34
N TRP A 236 11.92 31.00 11.20
CA TRP A 236 13.12 30.35 10.74
C TRP A 236 14.36 31.17 11.09
N SER A 237 15.35 30.49 11.64
CA SER A 237 16.67 31.05 11.93
C SER A 237 17.65 30.72 10.81
N SER A 238 18.64 31.57 10.56
CA SER A 238 19.67 31.27 9.56
C SER A 238 20.80 30.42 10.14
N PHE A 239 21.46 29.65 9.28
CA PHE A 239 22.71 28.96 9.60
C PHE A 239 23.81 29.29 8.57
N ASP A 240 25.07 29.18 9.00
CA ASP A 240 26.29 29.35 8.19
C ASP A 240 26.36 30.62 7.33
N GLY A 241 25.75 31.70 7.82
CA GLY A 241 25.81 33.04 7.20
C GLY A 241 24.75 33.30 6.12
N GLY A 242 23.71 32.48 6.04
CA GLY A 242 22.47 32.86 5.36
C GLY A 242 21.73 33.99 6.08
N VAL A 243 20.85 34.68 5.35
CA VAL A 243 19.91 35.68 5.89
C VAL A 243 18.52 35.26 5.45
N VAL A 244 17.66 34.98 6.43
CA VAL A 244 16.25 34.64 6.20
C VAL A 244 15.42 35.91 6.25
N SER A 245 14.53 36.09 5.28
CA SER A 245 13.57 37.19 5.26
C SER A 245 12.25 36.76 4.63
N GLN A 246 11.16 37.47 4.97
CA GLN A 246 9.86 37.26 4.36
C GLN A 246 9.78 37.99 3.01
N GLY A 247 9.48 37.26 1.95
CA GLY A 247 9.06 37.78 0.66
C GLY A 247 7.54 37.72 0.47
N THR A 248 7.05 38.17 -0.69
CA THR A 248 5.63 38.05 -1.06
C THR A 248 5.32 36.61 -1.40
N GLY A 249 4.77 35.88 -0.42
CA GLY A 249 4.44 34.46 -0.56
C GLY A 249 5.65 33.52 -0.58
N THR A 250 6.80 33.98 -0.08
CA THR A 250 8.05 33.22 -0.06
C THR A 250 8.82 33.46 1.22
N MET A 251 9.58 32.44 1.63
CA MET A 251 10.77 32.63 2.45
C MET A 251 11.96 32.90 1.53
N ASN A 252 12.61 34.04 1.70
CA ASN A 252 13.82 34.41 0.97
C ASN A 252 15.05 34.05 1.80
N LEU A 253 15.94 33.28 1.21
CA LEU A 253 17.26 32.95 1.72
C LEU A 253 18.30 33.71 0.90
N THR A 254 18.82 34.79 1.48
CA THR A 254 19.87 35.63 0.86
C THR A 254 21.23 35.28 1.46
N THR A 255 22.26 35.25 0.61
CA THR A 255 23.53 34.61 0.97
C THR A 255 24.63 34.99 0.00
N THR A 256 25.87 35.00 0.49
CA THR A 256 27.06 35.12 -0.35
C THR A 256 27.50 33.75 -0.87
N LEU A 257 27.68 33.60 -2.19
CA LEU A 257 28.12 32.35 -2.81
C LEU A 257 29.51 31.92 -2.31
N ALA A 258 29.59 30.71 -1.74
CA ALA A 258 30.82 30.07 -1.28
C ALA A 258 30.76 28.57 -1.58
N THR A 259 31.80 28.02 -2.20
CA THR A 259 31.87 26.59 -2.57
C THR A 259 31.95 25.71 -1.34
N TRP A 260 31.23 24.59 -1.33
CA TRP A 260 31.29 23.57 -0.26
C TRP A 260 30.92 24.09 1.13
N VAL A 261 30.13 25.16 1.19
CA VAL A 261 29.60 25.70 2.45
C VAL A 261 28.09 25.67 2.33
N PRO A 262 27.41 24.71 2.98
CA PRO A 262 25.96 24.71 3.03
C PRO A 262 25.50 25.95 3.79
N LYS A 263 24.49 26.63 3.28
CA LYS A 263 23.89 27.81 3.92
C LYS A 263 22.39 27.76 3.80
N GLY A 264 21.69 28.26 4.81
CA GLY A 264 20.24 28.12 4.78
C GLY A 264 19.49 28.65 5.98
N ALA A 265 18.30 28.08 6.13
CA ALA A 265 17.34 28.33 7.17
C ALA A 265 17.06 27.05 7.96
N GLU A 266 16.80 27.17 9.27
CA GLU A 266 16.34 26.08 10.10
C GLU A 266 15.23 26.53 11.05
N ILE A 267 14.32 25.60 11.36
CA ILE A 267 13.23 25.78 12.30
C ILE A 267 13.24 24.63 13.31
N GLU A 268 13.16 24.98 14.59
CA GLU A 268 12.85 24.03 15.65
C GLU A 268 11.34 23.90 15.74
N LEU A 269 10.84 22.67 15.64
CA LEU A 269 9.42 22.39 15.63
C LEU A 269 8.86 22.53 17.05
N PRO A 270 7.63 23.05 17.21
CA PRO A 270 7.01 23.19 18.53
C PRO A 270 6.79 21.83 19.21
N GLU A 271 6.59 20.79 18.42
CA GLU A 271 6.48 19.39 18.83
C GLU A 271 7.22 18.52 17.81
N THR A 272 7.72 17.36 18.25
CA THR A 272 8.32 16.39 17.33
C THR A 272 7.27 15.84 16.38
N ILE A 273 7.67 15.59 15.14
CA ILE A 273 6.83 14.93 14.13
C ILE A 273 7.34 13.53 13.83
N ASP A 274 6.42 12.63 13.51
CA ASP A 274 6.71 11.27 13.07
C ASP A 274 6.89 11.24 11.54
N CYS A 275 8.10 10.94 11.10
CA CYS A 275 8.52 10.78 9.71
C CYS A 275 8.87 9.32 9.38
N SER A 276 8.47 8.33 10.20
CA SER A 276 8.78 6.91 9.92
C SER A 276 8.25 6.42 8.59
N ASN A 277 7.13 7.00 8.15
CA ASN A 277 6.44 6.66 6.90
C ASN A 277 6.67 7.72 5.80
N LEU A 278 7.67 8.59 5.95
CA LEU A 278 7.99 9.60 4.95
C LEU A 278 8.25 8.90 3.60
N ALA A 279 7.47 9.28 2.59
CA ALA A 279 7.60 8.77 1.24
C ALA A 279 8.37 9.75 0.35
N TYR A 280 8.19 11.06 0.52
CA TYR A 280 8.90 12.07 -0.26
C TYR A 280 8.91 13.45 0.41
N ALA A 281 9.76 14.33 -0.12
CA ALA A 281 9.64 15.77 0.06
C ALA A 281 9.39 16.47 -1.28
N LYS A 282 8.54 17.50 -1.27
CA LYS A 282 8.25 18.38 -2.42
C LYS A 282 8.63 19.81 -2.05
N PHE A 283 9.28 20.52 -2.97
CA PHE A 283 9.73 21.89 -2.77
C PHE A 283 9.33 22.76 -3.96
N ASP A 284 8.66 23.88 -3.72
CA ASP A 284 8.46 24.93 -4.72
C ASP A 284 9.46 26.05 -4.45
N VAL A 285 10.49 26.12 -5.29
CA VAL A 285 11.64 27.01 -5.09
C VAL A 285 11.99 27.76 -6.37
N GLU A 286 12.56 28.96 -6.20
CA GLU A 286 13.10 29.79 -7.27
C GLU A 286 14.54 30.16 -6.93
N GLY A 287 15.46 29.81 -7.82
CA GLY A 287 16.86 30.19 -7.71
C GLY A 287 17.13 31.57 -8.28
N ASP A 288 18.19 32.22 -7.80
CA ASP A 288 18.73 33.41 -8.45
C ASP A 288 19.38 33.02 -9.80
N ALA A 289 19.34 33.88 -10.82
CA ALA A 289 19.97 33.61 -12.11
C ALA A 289 21.48 33.30 -11.99
N ILE A 290 22.16 33.87 -10.99
CA ILE A 290 23.57 33.59 -10.72
C ILE A 290 23.84 32.14 -10.30
N MET A 291 22.82 31.43 -9.79
CA MET A 291 22.94 30.04 -9.37
C MET A 291 23.25 29.08 -10.53
N ALA A 292 22.89 29.44 -11.78
CA ALA A 292 23.26 28.66 -12.96
C ALA A 292 24.78 28.47 -13.10
N ALA A 293 25.60 29.37 -12.55
CA ALA A 293 27.06 29.35 -12.63
C ALA A 293 27.76 28.47 -11.56
N VAL A 294 27.04 27.94 -10.56
CA VAL A 294 27.67 27.28 -9.40
C VAL A 294 27.21 25.85 -9.11
N ASN A 295 26.46 25.22 -10.03
CA ASN A 295 25.97 23.85 -9.86
C ASN A 295 25.38 23.60 -8.45
N PRO A 296 24.34 24.35 -8.05
CA PRO A 296 23.82 24.31 -6.70
C PRO A 296 23.14 22.97 -6.41
N THR A 297 23.24 22.53 -5.17
CA THR A 297 22.38 21.51 -4.56
C THR A 297 21.44 22.20 -3.59
N LEU A 298 20.16 21.85 -3.60
CA LEU A 298 19.21 22.17 -2.53
C LEU A 298 19.26 21.04 -1.50
N ASP A 299 19.44 21.38 -0.23
CA ASP A 299 19.56 20.41 0.86
C ASP A 299 18.38 20.55 1.82
N LEU A 300 17.74 19.43 2.15
CA LEU A 300 16.75 19.35 3.23
C LEU A 300 17.28 18.41 4.30
N HIS A 301 17.38 18.85 5.55
CA HIS A 301 17.72 17.99 6.67
C HIS A 301 16.55 17.85 7.64
N LEU A 302 16.28 16.61 8.02
CA LEU A 302 15.46 16.24 9.16
C LEU A 302 16.42 15.91 10.31
N ILE A 303 16.15 16.47 11.49
CA ILE A 303 17.02 16.33 12.66
C ILE A 303 16.18 15.80 13.82
N ASP A 304 16.56 14.63 14.34
CA ASP A 304 15.85 13.97 15.43
C ASP A 304 16.20 14.56 16.81
N VAL A 305 15.52 14.08 17.86
CA VAL A 305 15.80 14.51 19.24
C VAL A 305 17.24 14.30 19.70
N ASN A 306 17.96 13.34 19.10
CA ASN A 306 19.34 12.98 19.39
C ASN A 306 20.35 13.70 18.49
N ASP A 307 19.91 14.73 17.76
CA ASP A 307 20.69 15.51 16.79
C ASP A 307 21.29 14.66 15.66
N LYS A 308 20.68 13.52 15.36
CA LYS A 308 20.99 12.72 14.17
C LYS A 308 20.30 13.34 12.97
N VAL A 309 20.92 13.19 11.82
CA VAL A 309 20.50 13.86 10.59
C VAL A 309 20.12 12.83 9.54
N MET A 310 18.97 13.06 8.90
CA MET A 310 18.60 12.46 7.63
C MET A 310 18.48 13.60 6.61
N ALA A 311 19.20 13.53 5.50
CA ALA A 311 19.31 14.63 4.53
C ALA A 311 18.84 14.20 3.15
N SER A 312 18.11 15.07 2.46
CA SER A 312 17.79 14.99 1.03
C SER A 312 18.62 15.99 0.25
N LEU A 313 19.17 15.57 -0.90
CA LEU A 313 19.99 16.39 -1.78
C LEU A 313 19.36 16.45 -3.18
N ALA A 314 18.95 17.65 -3.60
CA ALA A 314 18.34 17.90 -4.90
C ALA A 314 19.27 18.76 -5.77
N TYR A 315 20.00 18.10 -6.67
CA TYR A 315 20.97 18.75 -7.56
C TYR A 315 20.28 19.59 -8.64
N ASN A 316 20.89 20.73 -8.98
CA ASN A 316 20.52 21.59 -10.11
C ASN A 316 19.13 22.24 -10.06
N VAL A 317 18.29 21.93 -9.07
CA VAL A 317 16.94 22.52 -8.91
C VAL A 317 16.98 24.05 -8.91
N LEU A 318 18.02 24.63 -8.31
CA LEU A 318 18.18 26.08 -8.18
C LEU A 318 18.81 26.75 -9.42
N LYS A 319 19.11 26.02 -10.51
CA LYS A 319 19.63 26.63 -11.75
C LYS A 319 18.55 27.36 -12.55
N ALA A 320 17.29 26.96 -12.36
CA ALA A 320 16.15 27.52 -13.04
C ALA A 320 15.69 28.80 -12.32
N ALA A 321 15.92 29.95 -12.95
CA ALA A 321 15.53 31.26 -12.39
C ALA A 321 14.02 31.52 -12.44
N ASP A 322 13.27 30.71 -13.17
CA ASP A 322 11.83 30.81 -13.36
C ASP A 322 11.02 30.04 -12.31
N GLY A 323 11.69 29.44 -11.33
CA GLY A 323 11.05 28.65 -10.28
C GLY A 323 10.65 27.26 -10.76
N GLY A 324 10.60 26.29 -9.85
CA GLY A 324 10.27 24.91 -10.17
C GLY A 324 9.78 24.14 -8.96
N VAL A 325 9.04 23.09 -9.23
CA VAL A 325 8.52 22.18 -8.21
C VAL A 325 9.35 20.91 -8.25
N SER A 326 10.33 20.87 -7.35
CA SER A 326 11.23 19.75 -7.18
C SER A 326 10.59 18.68 -6.31
N PHE A 327 10.77 17.44 -6.74
CA PHE A 327 10.29 16.27 -6.02
C PHE A 327 11.47 15.36 -5.61
N ALA A 328 11.50 14.96 -4.34
CA ALA A 328 12.59 14.22 -3.70
C ALA A 328 12.07 12.95 -2.99
N PRO A 329 11.93 11.82 -3.71
CA PRO A 329 11.41 10.58 -3.16
C PRO A 329 12.40 9.92 -2.20
N THR A 330 11.90 9.41 -1.08
CA THR A 330 12.60 8.43 -0.25
C THR A 330 12.71 7.09 -0.98
N HIS A 331 13.72 6.30 -0.64
CA HIS A 331 13.88 4.97 -1.22
C HIS A 331 13.02 3.95 -0.47
N THR A 332 12.44 2.97 -1.19
CA THR A 332 11.50 1.96 -0.67
C THR A 332 12.06 1.06 0.43
N ALA A 333 13.36 1.08 0.69
CA ALA A 333 14.02 0.38 1.80
C ALA A 333 14.57 1.34 2.88
N GLY A 334 14.11 2.59 2.91
CA GLY A 334 14.68 3.67 3.72
C GLY A 334 15.93 4.29 3.08
N CYS A 335 16.65 5.13 3.84
CA CYS A 335 17.88 5.78 3.38
C CYS A 335 19.02 4.74 3.23
N GLN A 336 19.47 4.48 2.00
CA GLN A 336 20.63 3.61 1.76
C GLN A 336 21.93 4.40 1.79
N ASP A 337 22.93 3.87 2.50
CA ASP A 337 24.13 4.61 2.86
C ASP A 337 25.44 3.89 2.54
N LEU A 338 25.75 3.56 1.29
CA LEU A 338 27.11 3.03 1.02
C LEU A 338 27.79 3.48 -0.27
N THR A 339 27.09 4.14 -1.19
CA THR A 339 27.73 4.64 -2.40
C THR A 339 27.20 6.02 -2.77
N TYR A 340 28.09 7.00 -2.61
CA TYR A 340 28.04 8.42 -2.95
C TYR A 340 27.46 8.76 -4.35
N TYR A 341 27.17 7.78 -5.21
CA TYR A 341 26.86 7.96 -6.63
C TYR A 341 25.55 7.32 -7.13
N GLY A 342 24.53 7.25 -6.28
CA GLY A 342 23.21 7.67 -6.76
C GLY A 342 22.16 6.60 -6.96
N LEU A 343 21.48 6.26 -5.86
CA LEU A 343 20.24 5.50 -5.91
C LEU A 343 19.10 6.11 -5.07
N SER A 344 19.35 7.14 -4.25
CA SER A 344 18.31 7.92 -3.54
C SER A 344 18.79 9.37 -3.39
N CYS A 345 17.85 10.33 -3.35
CA CYS A 345 18.18 11.69 -2.92
C CYS A 345 18.37 11.79 -1.41
N TRP A 346 17.95 10.78 -0.62
CA TRP A 346 18.05 10.76 0.83
C TRP A 346 19.24 9.93 1.37
N ARG A 347 19.84 10.37 2.47
CA ARG A 347 20.99 9.75 3.17
C ARG A 347 20.97 10.06 4.67
N PHE A 348 21.76 9.33 5.46
CA PHE A 348 22.02 9.71 6.84
C PHE A 348 23.27 10.59 6.95
N GLY A 349 23.19 11.64 7.76
CA GLY A 349 24.25 12.65 7.91
C GLY A 349 24.22 13.78 6.86
N THR A 350 25.10 14.76 7.04
CA THR A 350 25.34 15.85 6.07
C THR A 350 26.31 15.41 4.97
N TYR A 351 26.54 16.22 3.93
CA TYR A 351 27.50 15.96 2.84
C TYR A 351 28.86 15.41 3.31
N SER A 352 29.39 15.92 4.42
CA SER A 352 30.65 15.52 5.04
C SER A 352 30.51 14.65 6.30
N GLY A 353 29.29 14.34 6.74
CA GLY A 353 29.01 13.60 7.97
C GLY A 353 29.23 12.10 7.83
N ASP A 354 29.70 11.46 8.90
CA ASP A 354 29.85 10.01 9.01
C ASP A 354 28.47 9.36 9.22
N TYR A 355 28.07 8.46 8.32
CA TYR A 355 26.92 7.58 8.47
C TYR A 355 26.84 6.92 9.83
N ASN A 356 27.97 6.44 10.35
CA ASN A 356 28.00 5.73 11.61
C ASN A 356 27.53 6.62 12.78
N ALA A 357 27.67 7.94 12.64
CA ALA A 357 27.17 8.88 13.61
C ALA A 357 25.65 9.13 13.49
N ASN A 358 25.02 8.78 12.36
CA ASN A 358 23.63 9.12 12.03
C ASN A 358 22.73 7.91 11.73
N LYS A 359 23.28 6.70 11.64
CA LYS A 359 22.53 5.46 11.34
C LYS A 359 21.43 5.12 12.36
N ASP A 360 21.51 5.70 13.55
CA ASP A 360 20.53 5.54 14.63
C ASP A 360 19.52 6.71 14.65
N PHE A 361 19.31 7.38 13.51
CA PHE A 361 18.31 8.44 13.36
C PHE A 361 16.90 7.91 13.69
N ASP A 362 16.25 8.56 14.64
CA ASP A 362 14.88 8.25 15.06
C ASP A 362 13.87 9.06 14.24
N ALA A 363 13.39 8.45 13.16
CA ALA A 363 12.39 9.06 12.30
C ALA A 363 11.07 9.35 13.02
N THR A 364 10.78 8.72 14.17
CA THR A 364 9.54 8.96 14.93
C THR A 364 9.59 10.25 15.76
N GLN A 365 10.78 10.86 15.91
CA GLN A 365 11.01 12.00 16.78
C GLN A 365 11.81 13.10 16.09
N VAL A 366 11.38 13.54 14.91
CA VAL A 366 12.00 14.68 14.21
C VAL A 366 11.64 15.98 14.93
N LYS A 367 12.63 16.69 15.48
CA LYS A 367 12.44 17.95 16.23
C LYS A 367 12.77 19.19 15.42
N LYS A 368 13.59 19.07 14.38
CA LYS A 368 14.10 20.24 13.63
C LYS A 368 14.17 19.94 12.15
N ILE A 369 13.86 20.95 11.35
CA ILE A 369 13.94 20.93 9.90
C ILE A 369 14.91 22.02 9.46
N ARG A 370 15.78 21.69 8.52
CA ARG A 370 16.73 22.63 7.90
C ARG A 370 16.57 22.57 6.39
N ILE A 371 16.50 23.71 5.73
CA ILE A 371 16.56 23.82 4.27
C ILE A 371 17.68 24.76 3.89
N GLY A 372 18.49 24.38 2.92
CA GLY A 372 19.62 25.17 2.49
C GLY A 372 20.05 24.86 1.08
N TYR A 373 21.17 25.44 0.71
CA TYR A 373 21.82 25.13 -0.55
C TYR A 373 23.32 25.02 -0.35
N GLU A 374 23.96 24.22 -1.19
CA GLU A 374 25.40 24.06 -1.25
C GLU A 374 25.88 24.22 -2.70
N PRO A 375 26.72 25.23 -3.00
CA PRO A 375 27.41 25.32 -4.28
C PRO A 375 28.44 24.19 -4.41
N GLN A 376 28.22 23.23 -5.32
CA GLN A 376 29.10 22.08 -5.51
C GLN A 376 30.34 22.44 -6.33
N GLN A 377 30.16 23.16 -7.44
CA GLN A 377 31.27 23.48 -8.33
C GLN A 377 31.06 24.83 -8.96
N VAL A 378 32.05 25.69 -8.78
CA VAL A 378 32.07 27.00 -9.40
C VAL A 378 32.52 26.84 -10.85
N ALA A 379 31.58 26.91 -11.79
CA ALA A 379 31.91 26.94 -13.21
C ALA A 379 32.52 28.28 -13.61
N ASP A 380 32.17 29.35 -12.86
CA ASP A 380 32.70 30.70 -13.03
C ASP A 380 33.25 31.26 -11.70
N PRO A 381 34.58 31.33 -11.49
CA PRO A 381 35.16 31.83 -10.24
C PRO A 381 34.74 33.26 -9.89
N ASP A 382 34.29 34.06 -10.87
CA ASP A 382 33.93 35.46 -10.67
C ASP A 382 32.59 35.65 -9.94
N VAL A 383 31.77 34.59 -9.82
CA VAL A 383 30.52 34.64 -9.03
C VAL A 383 30.73 34.36 -7.54
N VAL A 384 31.90 33.86 -7.13
CA VAL A 384 32.22 33.65 -5.71
C VAL A 384 32.26 34.99 -4.99
N GLY A 385 31.59 35.09 -3.85
CA GLY A 385 31.49 36.35 -3.11
C GLY A 385 30.34 37.26 -3.55
N GLN A 386 29.62 36.93 -4.64
CA GLN A 386 28.39 37.64 -5.00
C GLN A 386 27.21 37.16 -4.14
N GLU A 387 26.24 38.06 -3.96
CA GLU A 387 24.99 37.74 -3.28
C GLU A 387 24.04 37.00 -4.24
N ALA A 388 23.31 36.04 -3.70
CA ALA A 388 22.24 35.33 -4.38
C ALA A 388 21.05 35.21 -3.44
N THR A 389 19.83 35.23 -4.00
CA THR A 389 18.61 34.98 -3.23
C THR A 389 17.86 33.78 -3.76
N ILE A 390 17.66 32.78 -2.90
CA ILE A 390 16.76 31.65 -3.17
C ILE A 390 15.41 31.99 -2.55
N LYS A 391 14.32 31.79 -3.29
CA LYS A 391 12.97 31.95 -2.77
C LYS A 391 12.33 30.59 -2.62
N ILE A 392 11.80 30.30 -1.44
CA ILE A 392 11.09 29.07 -1.14
C ILE A 392 9.62 29.46 -0.96
N LYS A 393 8.74 29.00 -1.86
CA LYS A 393 7.30 29.25 -1.76
C LYS A 393 6.64 28.24 -0.83
N SER A 394 6.96 26.96 -1.00
CA SER A 394 6.43 25.91 -0.14
C SER A 394 7.38 24.72 -0.01
N MET A 395 7.17 23.95 1.05
CA MET A 395 7.82 22.66 1.29
C MET A 395 6.83 21.70 1.93
N THR A 396 6.72 20.50 1.40
CA THR A 396 5.84 19.45 1.93
C THR A 396 6.64 18.19 2.20
N LEU A 397 6.46 17.62 3.39
CA LEU A 397 6.85 16.27 3.77
C LEU A 397 5.59 15.41 3.78
N ALA A 398 5.60 14.32 3.04
CA ALA A 398 4.43 13.48 2.90
C ALA A 398 4.77 12.00 3.03
N ALA A 399 3.87 11.28 3.70
CA ALA A 399 3.75 9.85 3.58
C ALA A 399 2.89 9.53 2.35
N THR A 400 3.07 8.34 1.79
CA THR A 400 2.07 7.78 0.88
C THR A 400 0.81 7.59 1.69
N ALA A 401 -0.32 8.15 1.26
CA ALA A 401 -1.55 7.70 1.88
C ALA A 401 -1.69 6.21 1.60
N LYS A 402 -2.32 5.47 2.51
CA LYS A 402 -2.73 4.09 2.21
C LYS A 402 -3.39 4.12 0.84
N ILE A 403 -2.76 3.51 -0.18
CA ILE A 403 -3.39 3.35 -1.49
C ILE A 403 -4.79 2.85 -1.16
N PRO A 404 -5.87 3.55 -1.54
CA PRO A 404 -7.22 3.05 -1.38
C PRO A 404 -7.15 1.67 -1.97
N VAL A 405 -7.20 0.65 -1.10
CA VAL A 405 -6.99 -0.73 -1.50
C VAL A 405 -7.96 -0.90 -2.65
N GLY A 406 -7.41 -1.20 -3.84
CA GLY A 406 -8.14 -1.06 -5.11
C GLY A 406 -9.56 -1.60 -4.95
N PRO A 407 -10.56 -1.01 -5.64
CA PRO A 407 -11.97 -1.29 -5.40
C PRO A 407 -12.13 -2.77 -5.13
N GLN A 408 -12.59 -3.07 -3.92
CA GLN A 408 -12.81 -4.44 -3.45
C GLN A 408 -13.36 -5.26 -4.61
N PRO A 409 -12.75 -6.42 -4.95
CA PRO A 409 -13.17 -7.21 -6.10
C PRO A 409 -14.69 -7.33 -6.07
N GLU A 410 -15.32 -7.09 -7.22
CA GLU A 410 -16.78 -6.95 -7.32
C GLU A 410 -17.47 -8.12 -6.62
N GLY A 411 -18.13 -7.87 -5.48
CA GLY A 411 -18.78 -8.90 -4.66
C GLY A 411 -18.12 -9.23 -3.31
N ALA A 412 -16.92 -8.71 -3.00
CA ALA A 412 -16.33 -8.81 -1.67
C ALA A 412 -17.19 -8.05 -0.65
N LYS A 413 -17.40 -8.68 0.52
CA LYS A 413 -18.39 -8.23 1.52
C LYS A 413 -17.70 -7.52 2.66
N THR A 414 -18.26 -6.39 3.06
CA THR A 414 -17.84 -5.63 4.23
C THR A 414 -18.80 -5.87 5.39
N ILE A 415 -18.27 -6.06 6.59
CA ILE A 415 -19.03 -6.11 7.84
C ILE A 415 -18.40 -5.15 8.86
N ASP A 416 -19.26 -4.49 9.62
CA ASP A 416 -18.82 -3.68 10.75
C ASP A 416 -18.41 -4.58 11.92
N CYS A 417 -17.15 -4.44 12.34
CA CYS A 417 -16.64 -4.92 13.62
C CYS A 417 -16.93 -3.84 14.66
N VAL A 418 -17.91 -4.11 15.52
CA VAL A 418 -18.48 -3.10 16.42
C VAL A 418 -17.74 -3.05 17.75
N TRP A 419 -17.38 -1.84 18.20
CA TRP A 419 -16.73 -1.63 19.49
C TRP A 419 -17.60 -2.06 20.67
N THR A 420 -16.98 -2.69 21.66
CA THR A 420 -17.52 -2.89 23.00
C THR A 420 -16.57 -2.33 24.06
N ASP A 421 -17.15 -1.64 25.04
CA ASP A 421 -16.45 -1.07 26.19
C ASP A 421 -16.24 -2.09 27.31
N GLN A 422 -16.86 -3.27 27.21
CA GLN A 422 -16.71 -4.39 28.13
C GLN A 422 -16.33 -5.66 27.35
N PRO A 423 -15.38 -6.47 27.86
CA PRO A 423 -15.08 -7.78 27.27
C PRO A 423 -16.33 -8.66 27.19
N ILE A 424 -16.48 -9.39 26.09
CA ILE A 424 -17.58 -10.34 25.91
C ILE A 424 -17.46 -11.48 26.93
N ALA A 425 -18.58 -11.81 27.59
CA ALA A 425 -18.69 -12.97 28.43
C ALA A 425 -18.79 -14.24 27.56
N MET A 426 -17.65 -14.93 27.40
CA MET A 426 -17.55 -16.15 26.60
C MET A 426 -18.26 -17.32 27.29
N ASP A 427 -19.40 -17.74 26.77
CA ASP A 427 -20.23 -18.86 27.26
C ASP A 427 -20.67 -19.84 26.15
N GLY A 428 -20.36 -19.53 24.90
CA GLY A 428 -20.66 -20.32 23.71
C GLY A 428 -22.13 -20.22 23.29
N THR A 429 -22.92 -19.35 23.90
CA THR A 429 -24.36 -19.22 23.66
C THR A 429 -24.74 -17.96 22.90
N GLY A 430 -23.85 -16.98 22.81
CA GLY A 430 -24.13 -15.67 22.22
C GLY A 430 -25.10 -14.84 23.05
N SER A 431 -25.23 -15.12 24.35
CA SER A 431 -26.22 -14.47 25.22
C SER A 431 -25.77 -13.11 25.78
N ASP A 432 -24.50 -12.75 25.63
CA ASP A 432 -23.99 -11.44 26.03
C ASP A 432 -24.75 -10.32 25.30
N ALA A 433 -25.26 -9.35 26.06
CA ALA A 433 -26.06 -8.26 25.53
C ALA A 433 -25.27 -7.35 24.56
N ALA A 434 -23.93 -7.33 24.66
CA ALA A 434 -23.07 -6.59 23.74
C ALA A 434 -23.25 -7.06 22.29
N TRP A 435 -23.53 -8.35 22.06
CA TRP A 435 -23.78 -8.88 20.72
C TRP A 435 -24.98 -8.21 20.01
N ASN A 436 -25.91 -7.60 20.75
CA ASN A 436 -27.03 -6.86 20.17
C ASN A 436 -26.59 -5.59 19.43
N LYS A 437 -25.38 -5.06 19.71
CA LYS A 437 -24.81 -3.90 19.01
C LYS A 437 -24.30 -4.25 17.61
N ALA A 438 -23.97 -5.52 17.36
CA ALA A 438 -23.46 -5.99 16.07
C ALA A 438 -24.56 -6.66 15.23
N ALA A 439 -24.56 -6.36 13.93
CA ALA A 439 -25.47 -6.98 12.97
C ALA A 439 -24.99 -8.40 12.61
N TRP A 440 -25.94 -9.31 12.37
CA TRP A 440 -25.63 -10.60 11.78
C TRP A 440 -25.21 -10.41 10.32
N SER A 441 -24.05 -10.93 9.96
CA SER A 441 -23.74 -11.21 8.57
C SER A 441 -24.40 -12.53 8.17
N THR A 442 -25.46 -12.42 7.38
CA THR A 442 -26.26 -13.54 6.86
C THR A 442 -25.95 -13.83 5.39
N ALA A 443 -24.84 -13.29 4.89
CA ALA A 443 -24.58 -13.32 3.47
C ALA A 443 -24.36 -14.78 3.03
N ALA A 444 -25.02 -15.18 1.94
CA ALA A 444 -25.00 -16.56 1.45
C ALA A 444 -23.57 -17.09 1.36
N PHE A 445 -23.30 -18.18 2.07
CA PHE A 445 -22.06 -18.92 1.94
C PHE A 445 -22.04 -19.55 0.54
N THR A 446 -21.05 -19.18 -0.27
CA THR A 446 -20.91 -19.71 -1.62
C THR A 446 -20.11 -21.01 -1.61
N GLN A 447 -20.51 -21.97 -2.44
CA GLN A 447 -19.96 -23.32 -2.49
C GLN A 447 -18.64 -23.39 -3.27
N ARG A 448 -17.65 -24.13 -2.73
CA ARG A 448 -16.48 -24.66 -3.48
C ARG A 448 -16.51 -26.19 -3.47
N GLY A 449 -16.31 -26.82 -4.63
CA GLY A 449 -16.20 -28.29 -4.78
C GLY A 449 -17.09 -28.85 -5.89
N SER A 450 -16.68 -29.98 -6.49
CA SER A 450 -17.21 -30.45 -7.79
C SER A 450 -18.46 -31.33 -7.75
N THR A 451 -19.05 -31.70 -6.60
CA THR A 451 -19.98 -32.86 -6.62
C THR A 451 -21.15 -32.90 -5.62
N THR A 452 -21.24 -32.05 -4.60
CA THR A 452 -22.37 -32.11 -3.64
C THR A 452 -22.90 -30.72 -3.33
N GLU A 453 -24.16 -30.44 -3.70
CA GLU A 453 -24.85 -29.21 -3.31
C GLU A 453 -24.73 -29.02 -1.80
N VAL A 454 -24.39 -27.80 -1.34
CA VAL A 454 -24.55 -27.42 0.07
C VAL A 454 -25.98 -27.81 0.47
N PRO A 455 -26.19 -28.56 1.57
CA PRO A 455 -27.53 -28.94 1.99
C PRO A 455 -28.43 -27.71 2.00
N ALA A 456 -29.61 -27.78 1.36
CA ALA A 456 -30.50 -26.64 1.21
C ALA A 456 -30.96 -26.05 2.57
N ASP A 457 -30.79 -26.82 3.65
CA ASP A 457 -31.07 -26.47 5.03
C ASP A 457 -29.84 -26.01 5.83
N PHE A 458 -28.65 -25.99 5.23
CA PHE A 458 -27.47 -25.37 5.85
C PHE A 458 -27.65 -23.85 5.91
N GLN A 459 -27.49 -23.29 7.11
CA GLN A 459 -27.48 -21.85 7.33
C GLN A 459 -26.30 -21.52 8.22
N GLY A 460 -25.39 -20.67 7.76
CA GLY A 460 -24.37 -20.05 8.58
C GLY A 460 -24.65 -18.55 8.73
N LYS A 461 -24.20 -17.97 9.84
CA LYS A 461 -24.13 -16.51 10.03
C LYS A 461 -23.12 -16.20 11.13
N PHE A 462 -22.57 -15.00 11.12
CA PHE A 462 -21.67 -14.55 12.18
C PHE A 462 -21.84 -13.08 12.53
N LYS A 463 -21.34 -12.69 13.70
CA LYS A 463 -21.11 -11.30 14.14
C LYS A 463 -19.65 -11.13 14.50
N THR A 464 -19.17 -9.89 14.42
CA THR A 464 -17.84 -9.53 14.91
C THR A 464 -17.90 -8.28 15.78
N MET A 465 -17.08 -8.26 16.83
CA MET A 465 -16.93 -7.14 17.76
C MET A 465 -15.46 -6.99 18.16
N TRP A 466 -15.10 -5.86 18.76
CA TRP A 466 -13.74 -5.61 19.22
C TRP A 466 -13.69 -4.73 20.47
N ASP A 467 -12.61 -4.84 21.24
CA ASP A 467 -12.32 -3.98 22.40
C ASP A 467 -10.84 -3.57 22.43
N GLU A 468 -10.37 -3.03 23.55
CA GLU A 468 -8.98 -2.61 23.75
C GLU A 468 -7.93 -3.73 23.58
N THR A 469 -8.35 -4.99 23.71
CA THR A 469 -7.45 -6.13 23.87
C THR A 469 -7.67 -7.25 22.85
N SER A 470 -8.88 -7.36 22.29
CA SER A 470 -9.30 -8.52 21.52
C SER A 470 -10.30 -8.19 20.43
N MET A 471 -10.30 -9.02 19.39
CA MET A 471 -11.41 -9.18 18.45
C MET A 471 -12.25 -10.39 18.84
N TYR A 472 -13.56 -10.33 18.62
CA TYR A 472 -14.53 -11.35 19.00
C TYR A 472 -15.35 -11.78 17.79
N PHE A 473 -15.66 -13.06 17.70
CA PHE A 473 -16.58 -13.62 16.71
C PHE A 473 -17.67 -14.42 17.40
N LEU A 474 -18.91 -14.21 16.99
CA LEU A 474 -20.04 -15.08 17.32
C LEU A 474 -20.50 -15.74 16.04
N LEU A 475 -20.40 -17.06 15.95
CA LEU A 475 -20.81 -17.84 14.79
C LEU A 475 -22.02 -18.69 15.17
N GLU A 476 -23.03 -18.73 14.31
CA GLU A 476 -24.16 -19.65 14.41
C GLU A 476 -24.32 -20.42 13.11
N PHE A 477 -24.58 -21.72 13.23
CA PHE A 477 -24.95 -22.52 12.09
C PHE A 477 -25.99 -23.56 12.43
N VAL A 478 -26.84 -23.84 11.44
CA VAL A 478 -27.86 -24.86 11.45
C VAL A 478 -27.44 -25.90 10.42
N THR A 479 -27.10 -27.11 10.87
CA THR A 479 -26.67 -28.20 9.98
C THR A 479 -27.84 -28.89 9.29
N GLY A 480 -29.07 -28.53 9.66
CA GLY A 480 -30.26 -29.08 9.04
C GLY A 480 -30.53 -30.54 9.41
N ALA A 481 -31.69 -31.05 9.01
CA ALA A 481 -32.15 -32.39 9.36
C ALA A 481 -31.55 -33.46 8.43
N THR A 482 -31.11 -33.05 7.23
CA THR A 482 -30.59 -33.95 6.20
C THR A 482 -29.14 -34.36 6.40
N ASP A 483 -28.35 -33.59 7.16
CA ASP A 483 -26.93 -33.87 7.33
C ASP A 483 -26.63 -34.96 8.37
N GLY A 484 -27.61 -35.41 9.17
CA GLY A 484 -27.32 -36.37 10.24
C GLY A 484 -26.40 -35.78 11.33
N LYS A 485 -26.44 -36.31 12.55
CA LYS A 485 -25.62 -35.77 13.64
C LYS A 485 -24.15 -36.09 13.39
N HIS A 486 -23.36 -35.13 12.91
CA HIS A 486 -21.92 -35.32 12.62
C HIS A 486 -20.97 -34.54 13.54
N TYR A 487 -21.39 -34.12 14.74
CA TYR A 487 -20.42 -33.81 15.81
C TYR A 487 -19.92 -35.12 16.44
N GLY A 488 -19.27 -35.95 15.61
CA GLY A 488 -18.87 -37.32 15.94
C GLY A 488 -17.57 -37.38 16.73
N ILE A 489 -17.61 -38.13 17.82
CA ILE A 489 -16.51 -38.46 18.73
C ILE A 489 -15.34 -39.13 18.00
N ASN A 490 -14.11 -38.64 18.17
CA ASN A 490 -12.93 -39.50 18.07
C ASN A 490 -12.38 -39.78 19.48
N ASN A 491 -12.63 -40.99 19.98
CA ASN A 491 -12.28 -41.43 21.34
C ASN A 491 -10.76 -41.62 21.58
N ASN A 492 -9.89 -41.24 20.64
CA ASN A 492 -8.45 -41.37 20.79
C ASN A 492 -7.81 -40.03 21.18
N ALA A 493 -7.80 -39.77 22.49
CA ALA A 493 -7.22 -38.59 23.15
C ALA A 493 -5.69 -38.40 23.00
N ASN A 494 -5.06 -38.87 21.93
CA ASN A 494 -3.60 -38.82 21.74
C ASN A 494 -3.13 -38.53 20.29
N GLN A 495 -3.97 -38.00 19.39
CA GLN A 495 -3.55 -37.68 18.03
C GLN A 495 -3.69 -36.19 17.70
N LEU A 496 -2.87 -35.38 18.37
CA LEU A 496 -2.83 -33.92 18.17
C LEU A 496 -2.14 -33.45 16.87
N VAL A 497 -1.61 -34.32 16.00
CA VAL A 497 -1.01 -33.87 14.71
C VAL A 497 -1.07 -34.95 13.61
N SER A 498 -1.89 -36.00 13.73
CA SER A 498 -1.80 -37.15 12.78
C SER A 498 -3.10 -37.87 12.47
N ALA A 499 -4.25 -37.33 12.83
CA ALA A 499 -5.53 -37.88 12.41
C ALA A 499 -5.86 -37.43 10.97
N TYR A 500 -5.00 -37.84 10.06
CA TYR A 500 -5.40 -38.03 8.69
C TYR A 500 -6.32 -39.28 8.68
N TYR A 501 -7.62 -39.07 8.42
CA TYR A 501 -8.51 -40.00 7.72
C TYR A 501 -8.79 -41.35 8.41
N ASP A 502 -9.80 -41.39 9.27
CA ASP A 502 -10.69 -42.56 9.28
C ASP A 502 -11.78 -42.29 8.23
N GLY A 503 -11.78 -43.07 7.15
CA GLY A 503 -12.48 -42.78 5.90
C GLY A 503 -14.00 -42.92 5.93
N THR A 504 -14.66 -42.47 7.01
CA THR A 504 -16.13 -42.52 7.11
C THR A 504 -16.81 -41.33 7.78
N ASN A 505 -16.10 -40.45 8.49
CA ASN A 505 -16.74 -39.37 9.25
C ASN A 505 -16.45 -37.99 8.67
N PHE A 506 -17.51 -37.20 8.50
CA PHE A 506 -17.39 -35.78 8.25
C PHE A 506 -16.82 -35.09 9.47
N MET A 507 -15.78 -34.27 9.28
CA MET A 507 -15.45 -33.22 10.24
C MET A 507 -16.04 -31.91 9.73
N ASN A 508 -16.86 -31.30 10.58
CA ASN A 508 -17.32 -29.93 10.40
C ASN A 508 -16.33 -29.02 11.10
N GLU A 509 -15.53 -28.31 10.32
CA GLU A 509 -14.55 -27.33 10.79
C GLU A 509 -15.01 -25.92 10.42
N PHE A 510 -14.62 -24.95 11.24
CA PHE A 510 -14.78 -23.54 10.95
C PHE A 510 -13.42 -22.91 10.94
N ASP A 511 -13.18 -22.05 9.95
CA ASP A 511 -11.96 -21.29 9.86
C ASP A 511 -12.30 -19.81 9.83
N ILE A 512 -11.59 -19.06 10.65
CA ILE A 512 -11.58 -17.61 10.61
C ILE A 512 -10.22 -17.20 10.11
N PHE A 513 -10.21 -16.56 8.94
CA PHE A 513 -9.03 -15.95 8.35
C PHE A 513 -9.04 -14.47 8.67
N VAL A 514 -7.93 -13.96 9.19
CA VAL A 514 -7.76 -12.53 9.49
C VAL A 514 -6.42 -12.06 8.96
N SER A 515 -6.44 -11.00 8.16
CA SER A 515 -5.27 -10.22 7.75
C SER A 515 -5.47 -8.79 8.24
N PRO A 516 -4.76 -8.36 9.29
CA PRO A 516 -4.93 -7.01 9.82
C PRO A 516 -4.47 -5.91 8.85
N ALA A 517 -4.93 -4.67 9.08
CA ALA A 517 -4.51 -3.50 8.31
C ALA A 517 -2.98 -3.34 8.33
N GLY A 518 -2.38 -3.05 7.16
CA GLY A 518 -0.92 -2.95 6.99
C GLY A 518 -0.28 -4.25 6.47
N ASN A 519 -1.01 -5.36 6.54
CA ASN A 519 -0.68 -6.60 5.86
C ASN A 519 -1.45 -6.60 4.53
N THR A 520 -0.91 -5.87 3.56
CA THR A 520 -1.60 -5.58 2.28
C THR A 520 -2.04 -6.87 1.59
N GLN A 521 -3.17 -6.79 0.91
CA GLN A 521 -3.73 -7.85 0.07
C GLN A 521 -2.68 -8.23 -1.00
N GLY A 522 -1.85 -9.24 -0.72
CA GLY A 522 -0.69 -9.60 -1.54
C GLY A 522 0.56 -9.96 -0.72
N SER A 523 0.72 -9.42 0.49
CA SER A 523 1.55 -10.05 1.50
C SER A 523 0.78 -11.25 2.04
N SER A 524 1.27 -12.44 1.74
CA SER A 524 0.57 -13.70 1.95
C SER A 524 0.44 -14.11 3.42
N HIS A 525 0.60 -13.18 4.36
CA HIS A 525 0.49 -13.46 5.78
C HIS A 525 -0.97 -13.32 6.16
N TYR A 526 -1.53 -14.34 6.78
CA TYR A 526 -2.84 -14.25 7.42
C TYR A 526 -2.85 -15.21 8.59
N TYR A 527 -3.72 -14.91 9.56
CA TYR A 527 -3.96 -15.77 10.68
C TYR A 527 -5.14 -16.67 10.37
N GLN A 528 -4.97 -17.98 10.49
CA GLN A 528 -6.07 -18.95 10.42
C GLN A 528 -6.37 -19.44 11.84
N ILE A 529 -7.62 -19.26 12.25
CA ILE A 529 -8.12 -19.68 13.56
C ILE A 529 -9.14 -20.78 13.31
N MET A 530 -8.86 -21.99 13.79
CA MET A 530 -9.71 -23.16 13.60
C MET A 530 -10.33 -23.59 14.94
N PRO A 531 -11.49 -23.03 15.34
CA PRO A 531 -12.23 -23.56 16.48
C PRO A 531 -12.73 -24.98 16.20
N TYR A 532 -12.50 -25.91 17.13
CA TYR A 532 -13.07 -27.26 17.08
C TYR A 532 -13.70 -27.66 18.42
N PHE A 533 -14.49 -28.74 18.40
CA PHE A 533 -15.10 -29.29 19.61
C PHE A 533 -14.19 -30.31 20.27
N GLU A 534 -13.81 -30.07 21.53
CA GLU A 534 -13.35 -31.14 22.41
C GLU A 534 -14.56 -31.75 23.10
N THR A 535 -14.78 -33.05 22.87
CA THR A 535 -15.74 -33.83 23.63
C THR A 535 -14.99 -34.63 24.69
N ASP A 536 -15.59 -34.83 25.86
CA ASP A 536 -15.03 -35.77 26.82
C ASP A 536 -15.19 -37.23 26.32
N ALA A 537 -14.54 -38.17 27.00
CA ALA A 537 -14.59 -39.60 26.67
C ALA A 537 -16.01 -40.23 26.75
N THR A 538 -17.02 -39.48 27.18
CA THR A 538 -18.43 -39.92 27.22
C THR A 538 -19.26 -39.34 26.07
N GLY A 539 -18.62 -38.62 25.13
CA GLY A 539 -19.31 -37.93 24.04
C GLY A 539 -20.15 -36.76 24.50
N HIS A 540 -19.94 -36.27 25.72
CA HIS A 540 -20.58 -35.07 26.24
C HIS A 540 -19.59 -33.91 26.16
N GLN A 541 -20.15 -32.72 25.91
CA GLN A 541 -19.41 -31.47 26.09
C GLN A 541 -18.95 -31.39 27.54
N PRO A 542 -17.66 -31.21 27.83
CA PRO A 542 -17.23 -30.96 29.19
C PRO A 542 -17.92 -29.68 29.66
N THR A 543 -18.73 -29.78 30.71
CA THR A 543 -19.56 -28.68 31.24
C THR A 543 -18.75 -27.47 31.73
N ALA A 544 -17.41 -27.48 31.61
CA ALA A 544 -16.51 -26.46 32.13
C ALA A 544 -15.13 -26.32 31.42
N SER A 545 -14.80 -27.05 30.33
CA SER A 545 -13.45 -26.92 29.72
C SER A 545 -13.41 -25.91 28.58
N ASN A 546 -12.22 -25.35 28.34
CA ASN A 546 -11.91 -24.70 27.07
C ASN A 546 -12.00 -25.77 25.98
N ASN A 547 -12.75 -25.49 24.92
CA ASN A 547 -12.73 -26.33 23.72
C ASN A 547 -11.36 -26.13 23.05
N GLY A 548 -10.77 -27.20 22.56
CA GLY A 548 -9.47 -27.13 21.89
C GLY A 548 -9.54 -26.37 20.57
N PHE A 549 -8.42 -25.79 20.16
CA PHE A 549 -8.31 -25.05 18.90
C PHE A 549 -6.92 -25.24 18.29
N PHE A 550 -6.88 -25.28 16.96
CA PHE A 550 -5.64 -25.14 16.21
C PHE A 550 -5.50 -23.68 15.79
N PHE A 551 -4.36 -23.09 16.12
CA PHE A 551 -4.00 -21.74 15.73
C PHE A 551 -2.67 -21.80 14.99
N GLY A 552 -2.68 -21.31 13.75
CA GLY A 552 -1.50 -21.16 12.93
C GLY A 552 -1.46 -19.78 12.30
N ALA A 553 -0.29 -19.14 12.35
CA ALA A 553 0.02 -18.13 11.35
C ALA A 553 0.48 -18.88 10.11
N ILE A 554 -0.18 -18.64 8.98
CA ILE A 554 0.29 -19.12 7.69
C ILE A 554 1.05 -17.97 7.06
N ASP A 555 2.35 -18.19 6.85
CA ASP A 555 3.18 -17.27 6.10
C ASP A 555 3.01 -17.45 4.58
N ALA A 556 3.71 -16.62 3.82
CA ALA A 556 3.69 -16.67 2.36
C ALA A 556 4.13 -17.98 1.73
N ALA A 557 4.92 -18.76 2.45
CA ALA A 557 5.41 -20.04 1.99
C ALA A 557 4.42 -21.18 2.32
N GLY A 558 3.26 -20.88 2.92
CA GLY A 558 2.33 -21.89 3.40
C GLY A 558 2.86 -22.66 4.62
N SER A 559 3.89 -22.13 5.29
CA SER A 559 4.52 -22.79 6.41
C SER A 559 3.68 -22.55 7.67
N TRP A 560 3.28 -23.63 8.32
CA TRP A 560 2.51 -23.58 9.56
C TRP A 560 3.45 -23.24 10.72
N ALA A 561 3.50 -21.97 11.09
CA ALA A 561 4.10 -21.57 12.35
C ALA A 561 3.07 -21.83 13.45
N ASN A 562 3.35 -22.81 14.32
CA ASN A 562 2.59 -22.99 15.56
C ASN A 562 2.83 -21.78 16.45
N VAL A 563 2.01 -20.74 16.30
CA VAL A 563 2.00 -19.62 17.23
C VAL A 563 1.41 -20.14 18.54
N THR A 564 2.02 -19.80 19.67
CA THR A 564 1.57 -20.30 20.96
C THR A 564 0.11 -19.92 21.21
N SER A 565 -0.75 -20.94 21.20
CA SER A 565 -2.20 -20.93 21.39
C SER A 565 -2.67 -20.36 22.73
N ALA A 566 -1.77 -19.89 23.60
CA ALA A 566 -2.04 -19.63 25.01
C ALA A 566 -3.12 -18.57 25.30
N ASN A 567 -3.58 -17.81 24.29
CA ASN A 567 -4.42 -16.63 24.50
C ASN A 567 -5.76 -16.61 23.73
N ILE A 568 -5.98 -17.45 22.72
CA ILE A 568 -7.30 -17.50 22.05
C ILE A 568 -8.27 -18.26 22.94
N GLU A 569 -9.47 -17.73 23.13
CA GLU A 569 -10.52 -18.38 23.92
C GLU A 569 -11.68 -18.74 23.00
N VAL A 570 -12.07 -20.02 23.01
CA VAL A 570 -13.22 -20.52 22.25
C VAL A 570 -14.20 -21.18 23.21
N LYS A 571 -15.47 -20.81 23.10
CA LYS A 571 -16.60 -21.48 23.74
C LYS A 571 -17.61 -21.88 22.69
N ALA A 572 -18.25 -23.03 22.88
CA ALA A 572 -19.26 -23.48 21.96
C ALA A 572 -20.42 -24.14 22.70
N LYS A 573 -21.63 -24.03 22.14
CA LYS A 573 -22.81 -24.71 22.64
C LYS A 573 -23.61 -25.30 21.50
N GLU A 574 -24.00 -26.56 21.69
CA GLU A 574 -24.93 -27.25 20.80
C GLU A 574 -26.36 -27.16 21.36
N ASP A 575 -27.29 -26.75 20.51
CA ASP A 575 -28.73 -26.86 20.71
C ASP A 575 -29.27 -27.98 19.82
N LEU A 576 -29.33 -29.18 20.39
CA LEU A 576 -29.83 -30.38 19.72
C LEU A 576 -31.29 -30.25 19.25
N GLY A 577 -32.09 -29.41 19.91
CA GLY A 577 -33.48 -29.19 19.53
C GLY A 577 -33.60 -28.31 18.29
N ALA A 578 -32.73 -27.32 18.17
CA ALA A 578 -32.64 -26.42 17.03
C ALA A 578 -31.70 -26.91 15.92
N GLN A 579 -30.98 -28.02 16.13
CA GLN A 579 -29.88 -28.49 15.26
C GLN A 579 -28.87 -27.38 14.98
N LYS A 580 -28.61 -26.57 16.01
CA LYS A 580 -27.80 -25.38 15.92
C LYS A 580 -26.57 -25.54 16.78
N VAL A 581 -25.43 -25.06 16.29
CA VAL A 581 -24.28 -24.80 17.13
C VAL A 581 -23.94 -23.32 17.10
N THR A 582 -23.54 -22.83 18.26
CA THR A 582 -23.03 -21.49 18.46
C THR A 582 -21.56 -21.58 18.90
N PHE A 583 -20.69 -20.80 18.26
CA PHE A 583 -19.30 -20.59 18.68
C PHE A 583 -19.10 -19.13 19.09
N GLU A 584 -18.39 -18.92 20.18
CA GLU A 584 -17.80 -17.64 20.54
C GLU A 584 -16.28 -17.79 20.51
N VAL A 585 -15.61 -16.94 19.73
CA VAL A 585 -14.15 -16.94 19.57
C VAL A 585 -13.62 -15.57 19.97
N LYS A 586 -12.68 -15.53 20.91
CA LYS A 586 -11.95 -14.34 21.35
C LYS A 586 -10.50 -14.45 20.90
N VAL A 587 -10.05 -13.45 20.16
CA VAL A 587 -8.72 -13.36 19.55
C VAL A 587 -8.00 -12.15 20.13
N PRO A 588 -7.12 -12.34 21.13
CA PRO A 588 -6.35 -11.21 21.65
C PRO A 588 -5.35 -10.71 20.63
N TYR A 589 -5.15 -9.40 20.55
CA TYR A 589 -4.16 -8.81 19.64
C TYR A 589 -2.74 -9.30 19.94
N ALA A 590 -2.42 -9.50 21.21
CA ALA A 590 -1.16 -10.10 21.65
C ALA A 590 -0.97 -11.57 21.21
N GLY A 591 -2.02 -12.24 20.73
CA GLY A 591 -1.96 -13.57 20.12
C GLY A 591 -1.68 -13.54 18.62
N LEU A 592 -1.86 -12.39 17.96
CA LEU A 592 -1.53 -12.16 16.55
C LEU A 592 -0.08 -11.69 16.45
N ASN A 593 0.86 -12.61 16.67
CA ASN A 593 2.29 -12.32 16.61
C ASN A 593 2.93 -13.12 15.47
N ASP A 594 3.70 -12.44 14.62
CA ASP A 594 4.54 -13.09 13.61
C ASP A 594 5.76 -13.71 14.33
N ALA A 595 5.76 -15.04 14.45
CA ALA A 595 6.84 -15.78 15.11
C ALA A 595 7.99 -16.15 14.15
N THR A 596 7.81 -16.00 12.83
CA THR A 596 8.78 -16.45 11.81
C THR A 596 9.60 -15.33 11.19
N ALA A 597 9.26 -14.06 11.43
CA ALA A 597 10.15 -12.94 11.13
C ALA A 597 11.36 -12.95 12.08
N ASN A 598 12.47 -13.53 11.63
CA ASN A 598 13.78 -13.54 12.29
C ASN A 598 14.14 -12.17 12.91
N GLY A 599 13.91 -11.97 14.21
CA GLY A 599 14.59 -10.94 15.01
C GLY A 599 13.74 -9.84 15.66
N GLY A 600 12.42 -9.82 15.52
CA GLY A 600 11.58 -8.87 16.25
C GLY A 600 10.10 -9.17 16.08
N VAL A 601 9.46 -9.67 17.14
CA VAL A 601 8.00 -9.88 17.13
C VAL A 601 7.34 -8.51 17.22
N ALA A 602 6.91 -7.96 16.09
CA ALA A 602 5.96 -6.87 16.11
C ALA A 602 4.62 -7.44 16.62
N GLN A 603 4.27 -7.12 17.86
CA GLN A 603 2.91 -7.38 18.32
C GLN A 603 1.97 -6.55 17.46
N MET A 604 0.94 -7.19 16.92
CA MET A 604 -0.08 -6.43 16.19
C MET A 604 -0.77 -5.47 17.16
N SER A 605 -0.79 -4.19 16.80
CA SER A 605 -1.52 -3.18 17.55
C SER A 605 -3.02 -3.40 17.43
N LYS A 606 -3.78 -2.96 18.44
CA LYS A 606 -5.23 -2.85 18.31
C LYS A 606 -5.59 -1.99 17.08
N PRO A 607 -6.68 -2.29 16.37
CA PRO A 607 -7.20 -1.43 15.33
C PRO A 607 -7.66 -0.09 15.91
N ALA A 608 -7.62 0.95 15.10
CA ALA A 608 -8.28 2.23 15.36
C ALA A 608 -9.68 2.24 14.74
N VAL A 609 -10.56 3.12 15.22
CA VAL A 609 -11.84 3.37 14.56
C VAL A 609 -11.58 3.91 13.15
N GLY A 610 -12.24 3.33 12.16
CA GLY A 610 -12.01 3.62 10.75
C GLY A 610 -10.96 2.72 10.09
N ASP A 611 -10.26 1.88 10.85
CA ASP A 611 -9.43 0.84 10.24
C ASP A 611 -10.29 -0.22 9.55
N THR A 612 -9.68 -0.85 8.56
CA THR A 612 -10.24 -1.99 7.84
C THR A 612 -9.25 -3.14 7.88
N TRP A 613 -9.67 -4.29 8.43
CA TRP A 613 -8.92 -5.54 8.30
C TRP A 613 -9.58 -6.41 7.24
N TYR A 614 -8.81 -7.32 6.64
CA TYR A 614 -9.30 -8.25 5.65
C TYR A 614 -9.52 -9.61 6.27
N GLY A 615 -10.56 -10.31 5.86
CA GLY A 615 -11.00 -11.50 6.54
C GLY A 615 -11.91 -12.41 5.76
N ASN A 616 -11.97 -13.66 6.20
CA ASN A 616 -12.94 -14.61 5.72
C ASN A 616 -13.40 -15.49 6.88
N VAL A 617 -14.67 -15.89 6.86
CA VAL A 617 -15.21 -16.90 7.75
C VAL A 617 -15.73 -18.02 6.86
N CYS A 618 -15.14 -19.20 6.96
CA CYS A 618 -15.59 -20.35 6.18
C CYS A 618 -15.98 -21.54 7.06
N HIS A 619 -16.89 -22.33 6.51
CA HIS A 619 -17.24 -23.65 7.01
C HIS A 619 -16.67 -24.69 6.05
N TRP A 620 -16.02 -25.69 6.62
CA TRP A 620 -15.41 -26.78 5.91
C TRP A 620 -16.06 -28.09 6.34
N ALA A 621 -16.73 -28.75 5.41
CA ALA A 621 -17.19 -30.13 5.56
C ALA A 621 -16.43 -31.03 4.59
N ASN A 622 -15.59 -31.93 5.12
CA ASN A 622 -14.88 -32.92 4.31
C ASN A 622 -15.58 -34.28 4.38
N GLN A 623 -16.01 -34.81 3.24
CA GLN A 623 -16.37 -36.22 3.10
C GLN A 623 -15.18 -36.98 2.51
N PHE A 624 -14.61 -37.90 3.27
CA PHE A 624 -13.63 -38.84 2.75
C PHE A 624 -14.30 -40.17 2.45
N SER A 625 -14.76 -40.35 1.20
CA SER A 625 -15.16 -41.67 0.69
C SER A 625 -14.08 -42.19 -0.27
N GLY A 626 -13.03 -42.82 0.28
CA GLY A 626 -11.87 -43.30 -0.49
C GLY A 626 -10.79 -42.22 -0.69
N ASP A 627 -9.95 -42.37 -1.72
CA ASP A 627 -8.78 -41.50 -2.00
C ASP A 627 -9.14 -40.11 -2.55
N THR A 628 -10.42 -39.80 -2.77
CA THR A 628 -10.86 -38.53 -3.33
C THR A 628 -11.61 -37.69 -2.28
N PRO A 629 -11.05 -36.55 -1.83
CA PRO A 629 -11.76 -35.61 -0.96
C PRO A 629 -12.98 -35.03 -1.69
N ASN A 630 -14.19 -35.25 -1.17
CA ASN A 630 -15.34 -34.41 -1.52
C ASN A 630 -15.42 -33.31 -0.46
N THR A 631 -14.95 -32.13 -0.82
CA THR A 631 -14.96 -30.96 0.06
C THR A 631 -16.16 -30.08 -0.28
N VAL A 632 -17.01 -29.80 0.71
CA VAL A 632 -17.98 -28.71 0.62
C VAL A 632 -17.40 -27.55 1.43
N LEU A 633 -16.98 -26.50 0.72
CA LEU A 633 -16.57 -25.25 1.35
C LEU A 633 -17.72 -24.27 1.24
N ALA A 634 -18.17 -23.75 2.37
CA ALA A 634 -19.07 -22.61 2.44
C ALA A 634 -18.22 -21.40 2.86
N VAL A 635 -18.15 -20.35 2.04
CA VAL A 635 -17.25 -19.20 2.28
C VAL A 635 -18.02 -17.89 2.37
N TRP A 636 -17.75 -17.06 3.38
CA TRP A 636 -18.24 -15.69 3.44
C TRP A 636 -17.19 -14.70 2.92
N GLY A 637 -17.56 -13.86 1.94
CA GLY A 637 -16.76 -12.72 1.49
C GLY A 637 -15.99 -12.91 0.18
N GLN A 638 -16.27 -13.96 -0.59
CA GLN A 638 -15.60 -14.25 -1.87
C GLN A 638 -16.55 -14.17 -3.07
N ASP A 639 -16.04 -13.75 -4.23
CA ASP A 639 -16.69 -14.00 -5.52
C ASP A 639 -16.53 -15.49 -5.90
N PRO A 640 -17.63 -16.25 -6.10
CA PRO A 640 -17.58 -17.64 -6.54
C PRO A 640 -16.90 -17.87 -7.90
N ALA A 641 -16.61 -16.84 -8.70
CA ALA A 641 -15.92 -16.98 -9.98
C ALA A 641 -14.38 -17.14 -9.87
N ASP A 642 -13.75 -16.68 -8.78
CA ASP A 642 -12.29 -16.47 -8.69
C ASP A 642 -11.56 -17.52 -7.80
N LEU A 643 -12.08 -18.75 -7.76
CA LEU A 643 -11.80 -19.77 -6.74
C LEU A 643 -10.60 -20.73 -7.03
N GLN A 644 -9.71 -20.44 -8.00
CA GLN A 644 -8.88 -21.48 -8.63
C GLN A 644 -7.48 -21.81 -8.06
N ALA A 645 -6.89 -21.12 -7.07
CA ALA A 645 -5.54 -21.48 -6.59
C ALA A 645 -5.38 -21.43 -5.06
N TRP A 646 -4.76 -22.46 -4.48
CA TRP A 646 -4.26 -22.48 -3.11
C TRP A 646 -2.97 -21.63 -3.03
N GLY A 647 -2.87 -20.70 -2.08
CA GLY A 647 -1.61 -19.98 -1.77
C GLY A 647 -1.44 -18.58 -2.38
N LYS A 648 -2.49 -17.96 -2.94
CA LYS A 648 -2.48 -16.53 -3.29
C LYS A 648 -3.45 -15.78 -2.40
N ALA A 649 -3.10 -14.55 -2.02
CA ALA A 649 -3.92 -13.66 -1.20
C ALA A 649 -5.35 -13.60 -1.76
N TYR A 650 -6.27 -14.30 -1.09
CA TYR A 650 -7.64 -14.42 -1.56
C TYR A 650 -8.31 -13.03 -1.57
N PRO A 651 -9.29 -12.78 -2.46
CA PRO A 651 -10.23 -11.69 -2.26
C PRO A 651 -11.01 -11.98 -0.98
N MET A 652 -10.49 -11.45 0.13
CA MET A 652 -11.11 -11.52 1.45
C MET A 652 -12.20 -10.45 1.55
N GLY A 653 -13.25 -10.72 2.31
CA GLY A 653 -14.13 -9.64 2.78
C GLY A 653 -13.39 -8.70 3.73
N SER A 654 -14.07 -7.68 4.23
CA SER A 654 -13.46 -6.71 5.13
C SER A 654 -14.23 -6.54 6.44
N PHE A 655 -13.47 -6.34 7.52
CA PHE A 655 -13.93 -5.98 8.85
C PHE A 655 -13.64 -4.49 9.07
N ASN A 656 -14.68 -3.65 9.11
CA ASN A 656 -14.54 -2.23 9.38
C ASN A 656 -14.70 -1.96 10.88
N PHE A 657 -13.68 -1.40 11.51
CA PHE A 657 -13.69 -1.12 12.94
C PHE A 657 -14.45 0.16 13.22
N VAL A 658 -15.64 0.03 13.80
CA VAL A 658 -16.54 1.16 14.07
C VAL A 658 -16.91 1.24 15.54
N TYR A 659 -17.22 2.44 16.01
CA TYR A 659 -18.03 2.55 17.22
C TYR A 659 -19.43 2.05 16.91
N ALA A 660 -20.07 1.39 17.88
CA ALA A 660 -21.50 1.16 17.79
C ALA A 660 -22.15 2.52 17.51
N ALA A 661 -22.88 2.64 16.40
CA ALA A 661 -23.80 3.76 16.26
C ALA A 661 -24.63 3.77 17.55
N GLU A 662 -24.62 4.87 18.30
CA GLU A 662 -25.61 5.03 19.36
C GLU A 662 -26.95 4.78 18.67
N VAL A 663 -27.57 3.64 18.98
CA VAL A 663 -28.91 3.37 18.50
C VAL A 663 -29.75 4.41 19.22
N ALA A 664 -30.01 5.52 18.54
CA ALA A 664 -30.94 6.53 18.99
C ALA A 664 -32.35 5.96 18.82
N ASP A 665 -32.68 4.92 19.60
CA ASP A 665 -34.03 4.39 19.67
C ASP A 665 -34.76 5.09 20.83
N TRP A 666 -35.29 6.28 20.53
CA TRP A 666 -36.27 6.97 21.37
C TRP A 666 -37.70 6.79 20.87
N GLU A 667 -37.96 5.89 19.90
CA GLU A 667 -39.34 5.66 19.41
C GLU A 667 -40.07 4.49 20.09
N LEU A 668 -39.54 3.94 21.19
CA LEU A 668 -40.20 2.89 21.98
C LEU A 668 -40.25 3.14 23.51
N PHE A 669 -40.23 4.41 23.95
CA PHE A 669 -40.66 4.81 25.30
C PHE A 669 -41.78 5.85 25.28
#